data_AF-A0A7G5BS57-F1
#
_entry.id   AF-A0A7G5BS57-F1
#
_cell.length_a   1.000
_cell.length_b   1.000
_cell.length_c   1.000
_cell.angle_alpha   90.00
_cell.angle_beta   90.00
_cell.angle_gamma   90.00
#
_symmetry.space_group_name_H-M   'P 1'
#
loop_
_entity.id
_entity.type
_entity.pdbx_description
1 polymer ?
#
loop_
_entity_poly.entity_id
_entity_poly.type
_entity_poly.pdbx_seq_one_letter_code
_entity_poly.pdbx_strand_id
1 'polypeptide(L)'
;MRSRVNHIFLLLISLLMAGNMIFIFSPKASASVSVDGITMIEEWGKKVYQGRQAGTTGYGKAVDDLEKRIRSVGMVPFFGDGQYRQNYNVGTANLTNEKVTLNNKSLKLMQDYMPYARSAAGKVTFRNAYYAGAGLSADYPSKVDGLVIFHWFDKNGKFPEGALDRIQRAITNGAKGVAIITNGELKVGNYEHPLSAEKLNVPVLYLSEAAANNAGVPRNFVPASLNKFEMQIDLSIDRSTQQADNLVGVIPGKSEEKAILWVTNIDGFGSLPDGTWFESAKSGAASAAMMLDMASYYKENVPEYTMIFAFVGSKWKAQEGIKALTEKIDFDRIALTIDLYAMGGNGKLDEMFINYTNPSVESFAQAVAKTPMLNNDLGNSLSSVLKTKANKLFLIRDRDTWVDDSLSDKAANISRDHYASGVESLITLSGRMMKRLLEEDQIPADYSNLPISKATFQNPKVTLNHISTRHYDVYADDVYIKEITPEVLKEMESIYKRVAKYNYYPLPQAKVAALFMTDGNMAAKISGRKELEDNSEVAGGGFANYVDGKMYIYMRSGPFYGTIAHELNHALASANGFAGPDSSMLQEWQGQSHFVQYLQPKGSYTNDIGMIIEQKFLAHHEVPKLRELVSKYKTELDWSWFTKATTNPNGHLYTYYLMGSMYTFLEDQYGVNVARRAMYRNYMDVSNIQNNLIQETGLSLNAFLEKWSSWMLQAEASSSTAGSAIRKPDNNGFDYMLLYTNPERKEEAAAPNQESSNAGKTITNGTVRYSLRVTSKDLKITSLNLYKTKDGASIEIAYESNANRFISLFNPPDGDKIKLFKANAIASGKGKAIVKLNNAEVKTIRNLPMITLRFGEGEDYAFVRSADYLKILK
;
A
#
# COMPACT_ATOMS: atom_id res chain seq x y z
N MET A 1 23.81 66.14 2.95
CA MET A 1 24.74 66.80 2.00
C MET A 1 25.91 67.31 2.83
N ARG A 2 27.12 66.95 2.38
CA ARG A 2 28.43 67.42 2.83
C ARG A 2 28.95 66.95 4.20
N SER A 3 30.21 66.56 4.39
CA SER A 3 31.35 66.22 3.51
C SER A 3 32.62 66.56 4.29
N ARG A 4 33.52 65.57 4.37
CA ARG A 4 34.98 65.72 4.17
C ARG A 4 35.82 66.16 5.38
N VAL A 5 36.77 65.31 5.83
CA VAL A 5 38.15 65.06 5.26
C VAL A 5 39.09 66.17 5.76
N ASN A 6 40.30 65.95 6.26
CA ASN A 6 41.18 64.77 6.30
C ASN A 6 42.47 65.11 7.09
N HIS A 7 43.25 64.05 7.40
CA HIS A 7 44.73 63.98 7.50
C HIS A 7 45.39 64.35 8.86
N ILE A 8 46.40 63.63 9.40
CA ILE A 8 47.32 62.59 8.88
C ILE A 8 48.05 61.89 10.06
N PHE A 9 48.35 60.57 9.93
CA PHE A 9 49.41 59.75 10.58
C PHE A 9 49.40 59.53 12.13
N LEU A 10 49.56 58.32 12.71
CA LEU A 10 49.63 56.94 12.22
C LEU A 10 49.40 55.98 13.42
N LEU A 11 48.44 55.06 13.26
CA LEU A 11 48.10 53.84 14.04
C LEU A 11 48.28 53.80 15.57
N LEU A 12 47.17 54.04 16.28
CA LEU A 12 46.92 53.59 17.66
C LEU A 12 45.42 53.23 17.82
N ILE A 13 45.17 52.02 18.33
CA ILE A 13 43.96 51.56 19.04
C ILE A 13 42.69 51.26 18.20
N SER A 14 42.56 50.02 17.75
CA SER A 14 41.31 49.24 17.61
C SER A 14 41.72 47.78 17.30
N LEU A 15 41.20 46.70 17.90
CA LEU A 15 39.83 46.29 18.13
C LEU A 15 39.74 45.44 19.41
N LEU A 16 38.86 45.82 20.34
CA LEU A 16 38.40 44.99 21.47
C LEU A 16 36.94 44.65 21.20
N MET A 17 36.68 43.46 20.66
CA MET A 17 35.45 42.66 20.80
C MET A 17 35.57 41.43 19.89
N ALA A 18 36.18 40.35 20.40
CA ALA A 18 35.88 38.97 20.02
C ALA A 18 36.70 38.01 20.90
N GLY A 19 36.01 36.99 21.44
CA GLY A 19 36.65 35.74 21.85
C GLY A 19 36.84 35.55 23.35
N ASN A 20 35.75 35.34 24.09
CA ASN A 20 35.83 34.57 25.34
C ASN A 20 35.17 33.20 25.15
N MET A 21 35.99 32.19 25.36
CA MET A 21 35.72 30.76 25.27
C MET A 21 34.54 30.36 26.15
N ILE A 22 33.53 29.77 25.53
CA ILE A 22 32.62 28.83 26.20
C ILE A 22 33.15 27.44 25.85
N PHE A 23 33.51 26.67 26.88
CA PHE A 23 33.74 25.23 26.76
C PHE A 23 32.43 24.56 26.32
N ILE A 24 32.27 24.37 25.01
CA ILE A 24 31.27 23.47 24.46
C ILE A 24 31.86 22.08 24.60
N PHE A 25 31.28 21.27 25.48
CA PHE A 25 31.32 19.83 25.32
C PHE A 25 30.69 19.52 23.96
N SER A 26 31.52 19.34 22.94
CA SER A 26 31.06 18.74 21.69
C SER A 26 30.51 17.36 22.07
N PRO A 27 29.22 17.06 21.84
CA PRO A 27 28.81 15.68 21.81
C PRO A 27 29.69 15.03 20.74
N LYS A 28 30.41 13.96 21.08
CA LYS A 28 31.04 13.10 20.09
C LYS A 28 29.97 12.85 19.04
N ALA A 29 30.20 13.35 17.83
CA ALA A 29 29.39 13.00 16.69
C ALA A 29 29.36 11.46 16.66
N SER A 30 28.21 10.90 17.00
CA SER A 30 27.90 9.51 16.68
C SER A 30 28.15 9.40 15.19
N ALA A 31 29.09 8.53 14.80
CA ALA A 31 29.48 8.33 13.42
C ALA A 31 28.23 8.31 12.52
N SER A 32 28.18 9.24 11.58
CA SER A 32 27.20 9.23 10.51
C SER A 32 27.38 7.93 9.75
N VAL A 33 26.40 7.03 9.84
CA VAL A 33 26.32 5.90 8.92
C VAL A 33 25.94 6.49 7.57
N SER A 34 26.94 6.86 6.78
CA SER A 34 26.78 6.94 5.33
C SER A 34 26.46 5.52 4.89
N VAL A 35 25.30 5.31 4.28
CA VAL A 35 24.89 3.98 3.84
C VAL A 35 25.81 3.59 2.68
N ASP A 36 26.80 2.76 2.99
CA ASP A 36 27.66 2.10 2.01
C ASP A 36 27.27 0.62 2.03
N GLY A 37 26.32 0.22 1.17
CA GLY A 37 25.78 -1.14 1.17
C GLY A 37 26.87 -2.22 1.00
N ILE A 38 28.01 -1.91 0.38
CA ILE A 38 29.12 -2.86 0.30
C ILE A 38 29.71 -3.21 1.67
N THR A 39 29.70 -2.28 2.65
CA THR A 39 30.15 -2.56 4.02
C THR A 39 29.23 -3.55 4.73
N MET A 40 27.95 -3.57 4.36
CA MET A 40 27.01 -4.58 4.86
C MET A 40 27.35 -5.96 4.32
N ILE A 41 27.72 -6.06 3.03
CA ILE A 41 28.16 -7.33 2.43
C ILE A 41 29.41 -7.84 3.15
N GLU A 42 30.42 -6.97 3.35
CA GLU A 42 31.65 -7.28 4.08
C GLU A 42 31.37 -7.69 5.53
N GLU A 43 30.46 -7.00 6.22
CA GLU A 43 30.06 -7.34 7.59
C GLU A 43 29.37 -8.72 7.64
N TRP A 44 28.39 -8.95 6.76
CA TRP A 44 27.62 -10.19 6.71
C TRP A 44 28.45 -11.40 6.31
N GLY A 45 29.56 -11.20 5.58
CA GLY A 45 30.54 -12.23 5.25
C GLY A 45 31.33 -12.75 6.46
N LYS A 46 31.27 -12.10 7.62
CA LYS A 46 32.06 -12.50 8.80
C LYS A 46 31.50 -13.75 9.48
N LYS A 47 32.40 -14.52 10.12
CA LYS A 47 32.10 -15.75 10.88
C LYS A 47 30.94 -15.61 11.88
N VAL A 48 30.80 -14.43 12.48
CA VAL A 48 29.76 -14.12 13.49
C VAL A 48 28.33 -14.29 12.95
N TYR A 49 28.15 -14.19 11.63
CA TYR A 49 26.88 -14.40 10.92
C TYR A 49 26.66 -15.84 10.44
N GLN A 50 27.65 -16.73 10.55
CA GLN A 50 27.50 -18.17 10.34
C GLN A 50 26.77 -18.56 9.02
N GLY A 51 27.02 -17.79 7.96
CA GLY A 51 26.36 -17.96 6.66
C GLY A 51 24.84 -17.74 6.62
N ARG A 52 24.27 -17.18 7.68
CA ARG A 52 22.92 -16.60 7.75
C ARG A 52 21.80 -17.53 7.29
N GLN A 53 21.88 -18.83 7.56
CA GLN A 53 20.77 -19.72 7.25
C GLN A 53 19.54 -19.36 8.11
N ALA A 54 18.36 -19.24 7.52
CA ALA A 54 17.14 -18.87 8.24
C ALA A 54 16.86 -19.82 9.44
N GLY A 55 16.53 -19.22 10.59
CA GLY A 55 16.33 -19.89 11.87
C GLY A 55 17.59 -20.06 12.73
N THR A 56 18.75 -19.54 12.29
CA THR A 56 20.00 -19.57 13.07
C THR A 56 20.29 -18.25 13.79
N THR A 57 21.16 -18.28 14.80
CA THR A 57 21.65 -17.06 15.47
C THR A 57 22.32 -16.08 14.49
N GLY A 58 23.04 -16.60 13.49
CA GLY A 58 23.67 -15.80 12.45
C GLY A 58 22.66 -15.02 11.59
N TYR A 59 21.54 -15.65 11.25
CA TYR A 59 20.43 -14.99 10.56
C TYR A 59 19.78 -13.90 11.43
N GLY A 60 19.54 -14.19 12.71
CA GLY A 60 19.00 -13.20 13.67
C GLY A 60 19.87 -11.93 13.73
N LYS A 61 21.20 -12.07 13.76
CA LYS A 61 22.12 -10.92 13.71
C LYS A 61 22.03 -10.14 12.39
N ALA A 62 21.83 -10.82 11.27
CA ALA A 62 21.65 -10.18 9.97
C ALA A 62 20.35 -9.37 9.93
N VAL A 63 19.26 -9.92 10.46
CA VAL A 63 17.98 -9.21 10.64
C VAL A 63 18.19 -7.98 11.54
N ASP A 64 18.86 -8.12 12.69
CA ASP A 64 19.10 -7.00 13.60
C ASP A 64 19.93 -5.87 12.96
N ASP A 65 20.96 -6.22 12.19
CA ASP A 65 21.78 -5.26 11.44
C ASP A 65 20.99 -4.59 10.31
N LEU A 66 20.25 -5.38 9.52
CA LEU A 66 19.41 -4.86 8.43
C LEU A 66 18.33 -3.92 8.95
N GLU A 67 17.66 -4.25 10.05
CA GLU A 67 16.64 -3.39 10.64
C GLU A 67 17.24 -2.03 11.05
N LYS A 68 18.45 -2.01 11.63
CA LYS A 68 19.14 -0.75 11.96
C LYS A 68 19.40 0.08 10.71
N ARG A 69 19.83 -0.55 9.61
CA ARG A 69 20.11 0.11 8.33
C ARG A 69 18.85 0.62 7.63
N ILE A 70 17.78 -0.18 7.61
CA ILE A 70 16.45 0.21 7.13
C ILE A 70 15.97 1.47 7.86
N ARG A 71 16.11 1.49 9.20
CA ARG A 71 15.77 2.65 10.02
C ARG A 71 16.65 3.87 9.72
N SER A 72 17.96 3.68 9.52
CA SER A 72 18.88 4.80 9.20
C SER A 72 18.63 5.40 7.82
N VAL A 73 18.22 4.59 6.84
CA VAL A 73 17.80 5.02 5.49
C VAL A 73 16.48 5.79 5.54
N GLY A 74 15.72 5.70 6.63
CA GLY A 74 14.45 6.41 6.81
C GLY A 74 13.26 5.74 6.11
N MET A 75 13.34 4.43 5.86
CA MET A 75 12.18 3.63 5.51
C MET A 75 11.19 3.59 6.68
N VAL A 76 9.89 3.63 6.39
CA VAL A 76 8.81 3.46 7.39
C VAL A 76 8.42 1.97 7.49
N PRO A 77 7.96 1.49 8.65
CA PRO A 77 7.58 0.09 8.84
C PRO A 77 6.29 -0.26 8.08
N PHE A 78 6.21 -1.48 7.52
CA PHE A 78 5.06 -1.92 6.73
C PHE A 78 3.91 -2.51 7.57
N PHE A 79 4.20 -3.23 8.65
CA PHE A 79 3.17 -3.99 9.42
C PHE A 79 2.48 -3.16 10.51
N GLY A 80 2.56 -1.84 10.42
CA GLY A 80 2.10 -0.90 11.46
C GLY A 80 3.25 -0.33 12.29
N ASP A 81 2.92 0.47 13.29
CA ASP A 81 3.89 1.37 13.94
C ASP A 81 5.07 0.66 14.59
N GLY A 82 6.26 1.00 14.09
CA GLY A 82 7.53 0.44 14.50
C GLY A 82 7.79 -1.00 14.05
N GLN A 83 6.85 -1.66 13.38
CA GLN A 83 6.91 -3.08 13.03
C GLN A 83 7.44 -3.31 11.61
N TYR A 84 8.75 -3.46 11.50
CA TYR A 84 9.40 -3.93 10.26
C TYR A 84 9.36 -5.45 10.14
N ARG A 85 9.29 -6.17 11.26
CA ARG A 85 9.42 -7.63 11.29
C ARG A 85 8.09 -8.33 11.08
N GLN A 86 8.11 -9.39 10.29
CA GLN A 86 7.09 -10.41 10.28
C GLN A 86 7.71 -11.74 10.68
N ASN A 87 7.22 -12.32 11.78
CA ASN A 87 7.64 -13.64 12.24
C ASN A 87 7.02 -14.76 11.37
N TYR A 88 7.79 -15.81 11.14
CA TYR A 88 7.35 -17.06 10.55
C TYR A 88 8.12 -18.25 11.11
N ASN A 89 7.47 -19.42 11.11
CA ASN A 89 8.12 -20.68 11.47
C ASN A 89 8.97 -21.19 10.30
N VAL A 90 10.20 -21.61 10.59
CA VAL A 90 11.12 -22.18 9.60
C VAL A 90 11.63 -23.53 10.09
N GLY A 91 11.67 -24.50 9.17
CA GLY A 91 12.33 -25.77 9.40
C GLY A 91 13.86 -25.62 9.38
N THR A 92 14.54 -26.15 10.39
CA THR A 92 16.01 -26.16 10.45
C THR A 92 16.53 -27.58 10.54
N ALA A 93 17.71 -27.80 9.95
CA ALA A 93 18.45 -29.05 10.03
C ALA A 93 19.94 -28.75 10.07
N ASN A 94 20.60 -29.18 11.15
CA ASN A 94 22.02 -28.91 11.39
C ASN A 94 22.76 -30.24 11.51
N LEU A 95 23.77 -30.44 10.66
CA LEU A 95 24.72 -31.53 10.82
C LEU A 95 25.63 -31.19 12.01
N THR A 96 25.55 -31.96 13.09
CA THR A 96 26.29 -31.70 14.34
C THR A 96 27.47 -32.65 14.51
N ASN A 97 27.37 -33.85 13.95
CA ASN A 97 28.47 -34.80 13.86
C ASN A 97 28.35 -35.59 12.56
N GLU A 98 29.50 -35.90 11.98
CA GLU A 98 29.60 -36.74 10.80
C GLU A 98 30.79 -37.69 10.94
N LYS A 99 30.60 -38.92 10.46
CA LYS A 99 31.68 -39.83 10.12
C LYS A 99 31.20 -40.80 9.05
N VAL A 100 31.82 -40.77 7.88
CA VAL A 100 31.57 -41.76 6.82
C VAL A 100 32.86 -42.49 6.50
N THR A 101 32.79 -43.82 6.45
CA THR A 101 33.89 -44.66 6.00
C THR A 101 33.45 -45.58 4.88
N LEU A 102 34.32 -45.77 3.89
CA LEU A 102 34.10 -46.67 2.77
C LEU A 102 35.30 -47.61 2.63
N ASN A 103 35.05 -48.92 2.73
CA ASN A 103 36.08 -49.98 2.76
C ASN A 103 37.21 -49.66 3.76
N ASN A 104 36.84 -49.31 5.00
CA ASN A 104 37.74 -48.91 6.10
C ASN A 104 38.52 -47.60 5.90
N LYS A 105 38.29 -46.84 4.82
CA LYS A 105 38.87 -45.51 4.63
C LYS A 105 37.89 -44.43 5.06
N SER A 106 38.34 -43.47 5.86
CA SER A 106 37.54 -42.29 6.20
C SER A 106 37.37 -41.40 4.97
N LEU A 107 36.15 -40.96 4.73
CA LEU A 107 35.82 -40.01 3.67
C LEU A 107 35.76 -38.59 4.24
N LYS A 108 36.10 -37.59 3.42
CA LYS A 108 36.05 -36.18 3.78
C LYS A 108 34.74 -35.54 3.31
N LEU A 109 34.06 -34.84 4.22
CA LEU A 109 32.85 -34.07 3.90
C LEU A 109 33.15 -33.00 2.82
N MET A 110 32.23 -32.79 1.88
CA MET A 110 32.34 -31.86 0.74
C MET A 110 33.48 -32.15 -0.27
N GLN A 111 34.23 -33.23 -0.07
CA GLN A 111 35.27 -33.68 -1.01
C GLN A 111 34.97 -35.07 -1.55
N ASP A 112 34.77 -36.03 -0.64
CA ASP A 112 34.49 -37.41 -0.97
C ASP A 112 33.00 -37.72 -0.90
N TYR A 113 32.28 -37.08 0.01
CA TYR A 113 30.85 -37.26 0.18
C TYR A 113 30.13 -36.00 0.68
N MET A 114 28.83 -35.91 0.44
CA MET A 114 27.95 -34.85 0.97
C MET A 114 26.58 -35.45 1.30
N PRO A 115 26.02 -35.25 2.50
CA PRO A 115 24.66 -35.71 2.79
C PRO A 115 23.62 -35.09 1.85
N TYR A 116 22.67 -35.90 1.39
CA TYR A 116 21.47 -35.39 0.72
C TYR A 116 20.66 -34.50 1.68
N ALA A 117 20.02 -33.44 1.19
CA ALA A 117 19.31 -32.47 2.04
C ALA A 117 18.33 -33.14 3.03
N ARG A 118 17.67 -34.21 2.60
CA ARG A 118 16.68 -34.96 3.39
C ARG A 118 17.22 -36.25 4.00
N SER A 119 18.54 -36.45 4.02
CA SER A 119 19.18 -37.67 4.53
C SER A 119 18.76 -37.98 5.97
N ALA A 120 18.46 -39.25 6.27
CA ALA A 120 18.21 -39.67 7.64
C ALA A 120 19.46 -39.53 8.51
N ALA A 121 19.26 -39.19 9.79
CA ALA A 121 20.30 -39.30 10.80
C ALA A 121 20.41 -40.74 11.30
N GLY A 122 21.56 -41.09 11.87
CA GLY A 122 21.79 -42.36 12.53
C GLY A 122 23.14 -42.97 12.18
N LYS A 123 23.41 -44.09 12.85
CA LYS A 123 24.60 -44.90 12.64
C LYS A 123 24.21 -46.23 12.00
N VAL A 124 24.69 -46.48 10.78
CA VAL A 124 24.40 -47.70 10.03
C VAL A 124 25.64 -48.22 9.34
N THR A 125 25.73 -49.53 9.20
CA THR A 125 26.78 -50.22 8.44
C THR A 125 26.14 -51.06 7.35
N PHE A 126 26.48 -50.75 6.10
CA PHE A 126 26.09 -51.52 4.93
C PHE A 126 27.24 -52.44 4.54
N ARG A 127 27.00 -53.76 4.54
CA ARG A 127 27.94 -54.80 4.07
C ARG A 127 27.60 -55.37 2.70
N ASN A 128 26.42 -55.01 2.20
CA ASN A 128 25.90 -55.36 0.89
C ASN A 128 25.48 -54.07 0.19
N ALA A 129 25.81 -53.95 -1.09
CA ALA A 129 25.33 -52.86 -1.93
C ALA A 129 24.89 -53.36 -3.32
N TYR A 130 23.98 -52.63 -3.94
CA TYR A 130 23.51 -52.88 -5.30
C TYR A 130 23.78 -51.64 -6.15
N TYR A 131 24.58 -51.79 -7.19
CA TYR A 131 24.79 -50.76 -8.20
C TYR A 131 23.65 -50.81 -9.22
N ALA A 132 22.91 -49.72 -9.34
CA ALA A 132 21.72 -49.62 -10.17
C ALA A 132 21.94 -48.66 -11.35
N GLY A 133 23.13 -48.62 -11.95
CA GLY A 133 23.38 -47.80 -13.15
C GLY A 133 23.00 -46.33 -12.96
N ALA A 134 21.96 -45.88 -13.66
CA ALA A 134 21.42 -44.51 -13.58
C ALA A 134 20.23 -44.37 -12.62
N GLY A 135 19.81 -45.44 -11.96
CA GLY A 135 18.69 -45.47 -11.01
C GLY A 135 17.31 -45.50 -11.68
N LEU A 136 17.24 -45.95 -12.93
CA LEU A 136 16.00 -46.09 -13.70
C LEU A 136 15.22 -47.34 -13.30
N SER A 137 13.93 -47.41 -13.64
CA SER A 137 13.10 -48.61 -13.40
C SER A 137 13.72 -49.91 -13.90
N ALA A 138 14.35 -49.88 -15.07
CA ALA A 138 14.97 -51.05 -15.69
C ALA A 138 16.28 -51.49 -15.00
N ASP A 139 16.85 -50.63 -14.16
CA ASP A 139 18.11 -50.90 -13.47
C ASP A 139 17.93 -51.73 -12.19
N TYR A 140 16.68 -51.99 -11.76
CA TYR A 140 16.39 -52.73 -10.53
C TYR A 140 15.88 -54.15 -10.81
N PRO A 141 16.29 -55.14 -10.00
CA PRO A 141 15.61 -56.43 -9.90
C PRO A 141 14.30 -56.26 -9.10
N SER A 142 13.53 -57.33 -8.93
CA SER A 142 12.27 -57.30 -8.16
C SER A 142 12.43 -56.89 -6.69
N LYS A 143 13.62 -57.08 -6.09
CA LYS A 143 13.94 -56.62 -4.72
C LYS A 143 15.46 -56.45 -4.53
N VAL A 144 15.85 -55.41 -3.81
CA VAL A 144 17.23 -55.14 -3.37
C VAL A 144 17.32 -55.14 -1.84
N ASP A 145 18.54 -55.33 -1.30
CA ASP A 145 18.83 -55.23 0.13
C ASP A 145 20.15 -54.46 0.35
N GLY A 146 20.22 -53.70 1.44
CA GLY A 146 21.39 -52.89 1.77
C GLY A 146 21.42 -51.51 1.10
N LEU A 147 22.60 -51.06 0.68
CA LEU A 147 22.82 -49.75 0.05
C LEU A 147 22.57 -49.82 -1.46
N VAL A 148 21.80 -48.91 -2.03
CA VAL A 148 21.74 -48.75 -3.50
C VAL A 148 22.67 -47.63 -3.94
N ILE A 149 23.40 -47.84 -5.03
CA ILE A 149 24.32 -46.85 -5.61
C ILE A 149 23.93 -46.58 -7.07
N PHE A 150 23.77 -45.32 -7.47
CA PHE A 150 23.51 -44.97 -8.87
C PHE A 150 24.18 -43.64 -9.26
N HIS A 151 24.33 -43.37 -10.55
CA HIS A 151 24.92 -42.14 -11.07
C HIS A 151 23.91 -40.99 -11.18
N TRP A 152 24.38 -39.78 -10.91
CA TRP A 152 23.61 -38.55 -11.08
C TRP A 152 23.12 -38.37 -12.53
N PHE A 153 24.01 -38.56 -13.51
CA PHE A 153 23.72 -38.58 -14.94
C PHE A 153 23.57 -40.01 -15.48
N ASP A 154 22.92 -40.15 -16.64
CA ASP A 154 22.89 -41.39 -17.40
C ASP A 154 24.21 -41.65 -18.15
N LYS A 155 24.28 -42.78 -18.87
CA LYS A 155 25.45 -43.19 -19.67
C LYS A 155 25.85 -42.19 -20.77
N ASN A 156 24.96 -41.27 -21.14
CA ASN A 156 25.18 -40.25 -22.16
C ASN A 156 25.50 -38.87 -21.54
N GLY A 157 25.64 -38.78 -20.22
CA GLY A 157 25.83 -37.51 -19.52
C GLY A 157 24.55 -36.65 -19.44
N LYS A 158 23.36 -37.24 -19.62
CA LYS A 158 22.07 -36.55 -19.56
C LYS A 158 21.35 -36.83 -18.24
N PHE A 159 20.57 -35.87 -17.76
CA PHE A 159 19.73 -36.06 -16.59
C PHE A 159 18.60 -37.05 -16.94
N PRO A 160 18.55 -38.23 -16.30
CA PRO A 160 17.54 -39.23 -16.65
C PRO A 160 16.17 -38.91 -16.05
N GLU A 161 16.13 -38.66 -14.73
CA GLU A 161 14.94 -38.38 -13.92
C GLU A 161 15.34 -37.59 -12.66
N GLY A 162 14.36 -37.03 -11.94
CA GLY A 162 14.58 -36.33 -10.68
C GLY A 162 15.30 -37.21 -9.65
N ALA A 163 16.22 -36.62 -8.88
CA ALA A 163 16.98 -37.36 -7.88
C ALA A 163 16.09 -37.97 -6.79
N LEU A 164 15.08 -37.22 -6.31
CA LEU A 164 14.13 -37.69 -5.31
C LEU A 164 13.30 -38.89 -5.81
N ASP A 165 12.85 -38.87 -7.06
CA ASP A 165 12.08 -39.98 -7.64
C ASP A 165 12.91 -41.26 -7.69
N ARG A 166 14.18 -41.16 -8.09
CA ARG A 166 15.12 -42.27 -8.11
C ARG A 166 15.48 -42.79 -6.71
N ILE A 167 15.63 -41.89 -5.74
CA ILE A 167 15.82 -42.26 -4.32
C ILE A 167 14.59 -43.04 -3.81
N GLN A 168 13.38 -42.53 -4.05
CA GLN A 168 12.14 -43.19 -3.62
C GLN A 168 11.94 -44.54 -4.31
N ARG A 169 12.31 -44.64 -5.60
CA ARG A 169 12.33 -45.90 -6.35
C ARG A 169 13.25 -46.92 -5.70
N ALA A 170 14.47 -46.53 -5.31
CA ALA A 170 15.40 -47.41 -4.60
C ALA A 170 14.78 -47.92 -3.27
N ILE A 171 14.20 -47.01 -2.48
CA ILE A 171 13.57 -47.33 -1.19
C ILE A 171 12.39 -48.31 -1.38
N THR A 172 11.51 -48.06 -2.35
CA THR A 172 10.37 -48.94 -2.66
C THR A 172 10.81 -50.34 -3.09
N ASN A 173 11.97 -50.46 -3.76
CA ASN A 173 12.56 -51.75 -4.12
C ASN A 173 13.31 -52.43 -2.95
N GLY A 174 13.39 -51.82 -1.76
CA GLY A 174 13.95 -52.42 -0.55
C GLY A 174 15.28 -51.82 -0.08
N ALA A 175 15.77 -50.74 -0.69
CA ALA A 175 17.01 -50.09 -0.27
C ALA A 175 16.89 -49.56 1.17
N LYS A 176 17.93 -49.82 1.99
CA LYS A 176 18.07 -49.34 3.37
C LYS A 176 18.96 -48.09 3.47
N GLY A 177 19.54 -47.66 2.36
CA GLY A 177 20.33 -46.45 2.18
C GLY A 177 20.59 -46.22 0.69
N VAL A 178 20.97 -45.00 0.31
CA VAL A 178 21.28 -44.65 -1.08
C VAL A 178 22.57 -43.85 -1.16
N ALA A 179 23.41 -44.12 -2.16
CA ALA A 179 24.55 -43.29 -2.53
C ALA A 179 24.44 -42.86 -4.01
N ILE A 180 24.60 -41.58 -4.29
CA ILE A 180 24.48 -41.01 -5.63
C ILE A 180 25.87 -40.57 -6.09
N ILE A 181 26.38 -41.19 -7.14
CA ILE A 181 27.69 -40.86 -7.69
C ILE A 181 27.56 -39.58 -8.50
N THR A 182 28.27 -38.53 -8.08
CA THR A 182 28.33 -37.25 -8.77
C THR A 182 29.53 -37.19 -9.71
N ASN A 183 29.38 -36.46 -10.80
CA ASN A 183 30.38 -36.28 -11.87
C ASN A 183 31.22 -34.99 -11.75
N GLY A 184 31.17 -34.36 -10.58
CA GLY A 184 31.73 -33.04 -10.33
C GLY A 184 31.92 -32.81 -8.84
N GLU A 185 32.45 -31.64 -8.50
CA GLU A 185 32.83 -31.31 -7.13
C GLU A 185 31.62 -31.21 -6.21
N LEU A 186 31.70 -31.88 -5.06
CA LEU A 186 30.64 -31.94 -4.05
C LEU A 186 30.55 -30.63 -3.27
N LYS A 187 29.95 -29.62 -3.89
CA LYS A 187 29.78 -28.27 -3.37
C LYS A 187 28.30 -27.95 -3.15
N VAL A 188 27.97 -27.22 -2.08
CA VAL A 188 26.61 -26.69 -1.88
C VAL A 188 26.33 -25.73 -3.03
N GLY A 189 25.24 -25.96 -3.76
CA GLY A 189 24.88 -25.24 -4.99
C GLY A 189 24.96 -26.10 -6.27
N ASN A 190 25.89 -27.07 -6.35
CA ASN A 190 26.07 -27.91 -7.54
C ASN A 190 25.04 -29.04 -7.65
N TYR A 191 24.70 -29.67 -6.52
CA TYR A 191 23.86 -30.87 -6.49
C TYR A 191 22.66 -30.73 -5.56
N GLU A 192 22.80 -29.95 -4.48
CA GLU A 192 21.79 -29.82 -3.45
C GLU A 192 22.01 -28.54 -2.61
N HIS A 193 20.94 -28.12 -1.94
CA HIS A 193 20.90 -27.02 -0.98
C HIS A 193 21.21 -27.50 0.46
N PRO A 194 21.24 -26.61 1.47
CA PRO A 194 21.48 -27.00 2.86
C PRO A 194 20.48 -28.07 3.33
N LEU A 195 20.84 -28.78 4.41
CA LEU A 195 19.96 -29.79 4.99
C LEU A 195 18.55 -29.24 5.27
N SER A 196 17.57 -30.09 5.03
CA SER A 196 16.15 -29.80 5.18
C SER A 196 15.58 -30.41 6.47
N ALA A 197 14.58 -29.72 7.03
CA ALA A 197 13.78 -30.25 8.13
C ALA A 197 12.96 -31.48 7.70
N GLU A 198 12.62 -31.58 6.41
CA GLU A 198 12.07 -32.81 5.87
C GLU A 198 13.15 -33.90 5.83
N LYS A 199 12.79 -35.12 6.25
CA LYS A 199 13.68 -36.27 6.22
C LYS A 199 13.09 -37.44 5.44
N LEU A 200 13.97 -38.23 4.85
CA LEU A 200 13.70 -39.58 4.42
C LEU A 200 13.92 -40.54 5.59
N ASN A 201 13.48 -41.79 5.42
CA ASN A 201 13.63 -42.84 6.41
C ASN A 201 14.96 -43.59 6.30
N VAL A 202 15.76 -43.29 5.28
CA VAL A 202 17.06 -43.92 5.03
C VAL A 202 18.14 -42.86 4.84
N PRO A 203 19.41 -43.14 5.19
CA PRO A 203 20.50 -42.23 4.90
C PRO A 203 20.77 -42.20 3.40
N VAL A 204 20.96 -41.00 2.87
CA VAL A 204 21.29 -40.75 1.46
C VAL A 204 22.50 -39.83 1.38
N LEU A 205 23.50 -40.22 0.59
CA LEU A 205 24.71 -39.44 0.36
C LEU A 205 24.92 -39.19 -1.13
N TYR A 206 25.43 -38.02 -1.48
CA TYR A 206 26.22 -37.85 -2.68
C TYR A 206 27.64 -38.37 -2.42
N LEU A 207 28.20 -39.07 -3.40
CA LEU A 207 29.53 -39.67 -3.36
C LEU A 207 30.31 -39.19 -4.58
N SER A 208 31.55 -38.77 -4.39
CA SER A 208 32.37 -38.34 -5.52
C SER A 208 32.70 -39.54 -6.41
N GLU A 209 32.87 -39.31 -7.71
CA GLU A 209 33.38 -40.33 -8.63
C GLU A 209 34.66 -40.97 -8.08
N ALA A 210 35.63 -40.17 -7.62
CA ALA A 210 36.88 -40.69 -7.07
C ALA A 210 36.64 -41.66 -5.90
N ALA A 211 35.76 -41.33 -4.95
CA ALA A 211 35.44 -42.19 -3.83
C ALA A 211 34.74 -43.49 -4.28
N ALA A 212 33.77 -43.39 -5.19
CA ALA A 212 33.07 -44.56 -5.75
C ALA A 212 34.02 -45.50 -6.50
N ASN A 213 34.93 -44.92 -7.28
CA ASN A 213 35.91 -45.65 -8.09
C ASN A 213 36.93 -46.38 -7.22
N ASN A 214 37.43 -45.70 -6.19
CA ASN A 214 38.35 -46.30 -5.21
C ASN A 214 37.68 -47.45 -4.42
N ALA A 215 36.36 -47.45 -4.34
CA ALA A 215 35.57 -48.51 -3.71
C ALA A 215 35.18 -49.64 -4.68
N GLY A 216 35.56 -49.56 -5.96
CA GLY A 216 35.28 -50.58 -6.97
C GLY A 216 33.86 -50.57 -7.52
N VAL A 217 33.13 -49.45 -7.41
CA VAL A 217 31.80 -49.33 -8.03
C VAL A 217 31.94 -49.29 -9.56
N PRO A 218 31.15 -50.07 -10.33
CA PRO A 218 31.23 -50.07 -11.79
C PRO A 218 30.91 -48.70 -12.41
N ARG A 219 31.50 -48.39 -13.56
CA ARG A 219 31.22 -47.17 -14.36
C ARG A 219 30.49 -47.44 -15.68
N ASN A 220 30.22 -48.70 -15.98
CA ASN A 220 29.66 -49.12 -17.27
C ASN A 220 28.12 -49.03 -17.32
N PHE A 221 27.47 -48.51 -16.27
CA PHE A 221 26.02 -48.42 -16.16
C PHE A 221 25.31 -49.78 -16.24
N VAL A 222 26.03 -50.88 -16.00
CA VAL A 222 25.45 -52.23 -15.95
C VAL A 222 25.13 -52.56 -14.49
N PRO A 223 23.86 -52.74 -14.13
CA PRO A 223 23.48 -53.02 -12.74
C PRO A 223 24.11 -54.31 -12.21
N ALA A 224 24.58 -54.30 -10.96
CA ALA A 224 25.29 -55.43 -10.35
C ALA A 224 25.24 -55.41 -8.82
N SER A 225 25.24 -56.60 -8.20
CA SER A 225 25.45 -56.74 -6.76
C SER A 225 26.92 -56.58 -6.39
N LEU A 226 27.21 -55.85 -5.32
CA LEU A 226 28.57 -55.58 -4.83
C LEU A 226 28.83 -56.38 -3.54
N ASN A 227 29.54 -57.50 -3.67
CA ASN A 227 29.76 -58.47 -2.59
C ASN A 227 31.01 -58.18 -1.72
N LYS A 228 31.82 -57.17 -2.08
CA LYS A 228 33.00 -56.71 -1.34
C LYS A 228 32.91 -55.21 -1.12
N PHE A 229 31.92 -54.79 -0.32
CA PHE A 229 31.61 -53.39 -0.09
C PHE A 229 31.21 -53.19 1.36
N GLU A 230 31.90 -52.29 2.07
CA GLU A 230 31.49 -51.85 3.39
C GLU A 230 31.41 -50.32 3.45
N MET A 231 30.23 -49.78 3.73
CA MET A 231 30.04 -48.36 4.02
C MET A 231 29.46 -48.20 5.42
N GLN A 232 30.13 -47.41 6.26
CA GLN A 232 29.60 -46.98 7.54
C GLN A 232 29.20 -45.51 7.43
N ILE A 233 27.98 -45.20 7.83
CA ILE A 233 27.43 -43.85 7.87
C ILE A 233 27.05 -43.55 9.31
N ASP A 234 27.65 -42.52 9.89
CA ASP A 234 27.32 -41.98 11.20
C ASP A 234 27.01 -40.49 11.02
N LEU A 235 25.73 -40.14 10.94
CA LEU A 235 25.27 -38.76 10.78
C LEU A 235 24.41 -38.37 11.98
N SER A 236 24.79 -37.31 12.68
CA SER A 236 23.93 -36.66 13.67
C SER A 236 23.36 -35.38 13.07
N ILE A 237 22.07 -35.38 12.78
CA ILE A 237 21.36 -34.22 12.22
C ILE A 237 20.29 -33.79 13.22
N ASP A 238 20.48 -32.62 13.80
CA ASP A 238 19.48 -31.99 14.66
C ASP A 238 18.44 -31.29 13.77
N ARG A 239 17.17 -31.66 13.91
CA ARG A 239 16.06 -31.08 13.15
C ARG A 239 15.05 -30.46 14.10
N SER A 240 14.78 -29.18 13.90
CA SER A 240 13.85 -28.44 14.75
C SER A 240 13.11 -27.37 13.96
N THR A 241 12.03 -26.86 14.53
CA THR A 241 11.35 -25.65 14.03
C THR A 241 11.84 -24.46 14.84
N GLN A 242 12.28 -23.42 14.15
CA GLN A 242 12.74 -22.16 14.75
C GLN A 242 11.86 -21.01 14.26
N GLN A 243 11.91 -19.88 14.97
CA GLN A 243 11.36 -18.63 14.47
C GLN A 243 12.39 -17.91 13.59
N ALA A 244 11.90 -17.23 12.56
CA ALA A 244 12.66 -16.31 11.74
C ALA A 244 11.81 -15.09 11.36
N ASP A 245 12.48 -14.01 11.00
CA ASP A 245 11.86 -12.72 10.70
C ASP A 245 12.08 -12.32 9.24
N ASN A 246 11.02 -12.02 8.51
CA ASN A 246 11.14 -11.16 7.34
C ASN A 246 11.23 -9.70 7.81
N LEU A 247 11.89 -8.84 7.05
CA LEU A 247 11.91 -7.39 7.26
C LEU A 247 11.27 -6.68 6.07
N VAL A 248 10.35 -5.77 6.32
CA VAL A 248 9.70 -4.99 5.26
C VAL A 248 9.71 -3.51 5.65
N GLY A 249 10.35 -2.71 4.80
CA GLY A 249 10.38 -1.26 4.91
C GLY A 249 9.74 -0.59 3.69
N VAL A 250 9.26 0.63 3.87
CA VAL A 250 8.53 1.38 2.85
C VAL A 250 9.16 2.75 2.66
N ILE A 251 9.33 3.18 1.42
CA ILE A 251 9.58 4.57 1.05
C ILE A 251 8.28 5.11 0.43
N PRO A 252 7.58 6.04 1.09
CA PRO A 252 6.38 6.65 0.54
C PRO A 252 6.68 7.34 -0.81
N GLY A 253 5.84 7.07 -1.79
CA GLY A 253 5.87 7.75 -3.09
C GLY A 253 4.80 8.82 -3.19
N LYS A 254 4.64 9.41 -4.38
CA LYS A 254 3.57 10.39 -4.66
C LYS A 254 2.19 9.72 -4.74
N SER A 255 2.14 8.45 -5.16
CA SER A 255 0.92 7.64 -5.15
C SER A 255 0.71 6.95 -3.81
N GLU A 256 -0.45 7.23 -3.20
CA GLU A 256 -0.92 6.56 -1.98
C GLU A 256 -1.71 5.27 -2.29
N GLU A 257 -2.18 5.11 -3.54
CA GLU A 257 -3.02 3.97 -3.93
C GLU A 257 -2.21 2.76 -4.40
N LYS A 258 -1.09 3.00 -5.10
CA LYS A 258 -0.31 1.98 -5.78
C LYS A 258 1.15 1.94 -5.32
N ALA A 259 1.70 0.74 -5.25
CA ALA A 259 3.06 0.49 -4.83
C ALA A 259 3.82 -0.44 -5.78
N ILE A 260 5.14 -0.37 -5.72
CA ILE A 260 6.07 -1.32 -6.35
C ILE A 260 6.72 -2.14 -5.24
N LEU A 261 6.60 -3.47 -5.35
CA LEU A 261 7.16 -4.42 -4.40
C LEU A 261 8.51 -4.93 -4.90
N TRP A 262 9.57 -4.65 -4.16
CA TRP A 262 10.90 -5.20 -4.35
C TRP A 262 11.14 -6.28 -3.30
N VAL A 263 11.54 -7.47 -3.72
CA VAL A 263 11.75 -8.63 -2.85
C VAL A 263 13.15 -9.19 -3.05
N THR A 264 13.82 -9.54 -1.96
CA THR A 264 15.06 -10.32 -1.99
C THR A 264 15.26 -11.14 -0.71
N ASN A 265 16.31 -11.98 -0.68
CA ASN A 265 16.63 -12.83 0.46
C ASN A 265 17.72 -12.27 1.39
N ILE A 266 17.52 -12.43 2.70
CA ILE A 266 18.50 -12.18 3.76
C ILE A 266 19.41 -13.40 3.93
N ASP A 267 18.83 -14.60 3.78
CA ASP A 267 19.49 -15.85 4.15
C ASP A 267 20.53 -16.33 3.15
N GLY A 268 21.49 -17.10 3.67
CA GLY A 268 22.52 -17.81 2.92
C GLY A 268 22.51 -19.32 3.22
N PHE A 269 23.60 -19.98 2.84
CA PHE A 269 23.70 -21.44 2.93
C PHE A 269 24.02 -21.98 4.34
N GLY A 270 24.49 -21.13 5.27
CA GLY A 270 24.82 -21.53 6.64
C GLY A 270 26.29 -21.92 6.86
N SER A 271 26.51 -22.94 7.70
CA SER A 271 27.85 -23.41 8.08
C SER A 271 27.94 -24.94 8.15
N LEU A 272 29.15 -25.45 8.01
CA LEU A 272 29.51 -26.85 8.17
C LEU A 272 29.88 -27.17 9.63
N PRO A 273 29.86 -28.45 10.05
CA PRO A 273 30.16 -28.87 11.43
C PRO A 273 31.56 -28.50 11.91
N ASP A 274 32.52 -28.38 10.99
CA ASP A 274 33.91 -28.00 11.28
C ASP A 274 34.08 -26.49 11.54
N GLY A 275 32.99 -25.71 11.44
CA GLY A 275 32.96 -24.27 11.64
C GLY A 275 33.25 -23.45 10.39
N THR A 276 33.42 -24.07 9.23
CA THR A 276 33.46 -23.39 7.92
C THR A 276 32.07 -22.78 7.62
N TRP A 277 31.99 -21.56 7.09
CA TRP A 277 30.72 -20.91 6.73
C TRP A 277 30.73 -20.38 5.31
N PHE A 278 29.55 -20.28 4.71
CA PHE A 278 29.35 -19.73 3.37
C PHE A 278 28.99 -18.25 3.49
N GLU A 279 29.78 -17.35 2.89
CA GLU A 279 29.53 -15.91 3.01
C GLU A 279 28.26 -15.48 2.27
N SER A 280 27.86 -16.20 1.22
CA SER A 280 26.64 -15.94 0.41
C SER A 280 26.54 -14.47 -0.04
N ALA A 281 27.65 -13.92 -0.54
CA ALA A 281 27.77 -12.52 -0.90
C ALA A 281 26.87 -12.16 -2.09
N LYS A 282 27.12 -12.74 -3.26
CA LYS A 282 26.31 -12.54 -4.47
C LYS A 282 24.94 -13.20 -4.35
N SER A 283 24.90 -14.40 -3.80
CA SER A 283 23.68 -15.22 -3.72
C SER A 283 22.61 -14.68 -2.75
N GLY A 284 22.93 -13.70 -1.90
CA GLY A 284 21.95 -13.02 -1.04
C GLY A 284 22.33 -11.60 -0.60
N ALA A 285 23.50 -11.42 0.03
CA ALA A 285 23.82 -10.15 0.70
C ALA A 285 23.82 -8.93 -0.24
N ALA A 286 24.32 -9.09 -1.47
CA ALA A 286 24.44 -8.02 -2.46
C ALA A 286 23.09 -7.42 -2.84
N SER A 287 22.08 -8.25 -3.10
CA SER A 287 20.74 -7.79 -3.45
C SER A 287 20.10 -6.99 -2.32
N ALA A 288 20.25 -7.45 -1.07
CA ALA A 288 19.74 -6.75 0.10
C ALA A 288 20.44 -5.40 0.31
N ALA A 289 21.76 -5.35 0.13
CA ALA A 289 22.53 -4.12 0.19
C ALA A 289 22.11 -3.12 -0.90
N MET A 290 21.96 -3.56 -2.15
CA MET A 290 21.53 -2.70 -3.25
C MET A 290 20.13 -2.12 -3.02
N MET A 291 19.20 -2.88 -2.46
CA MET A 291 17.87 -2.38 -2.10
C MET A 291 17.91 -1.29 -1.02
N LEU A 292 18.84 -1.36 -0.06
CA LEU A 292 19.04 -0.28 0.91
C LEU A 292 19.55 1.00 0.25
N ASP A 293 20.51 0.88 -0.67
CA ASP A 293 21.07 2.04 -1.37
C ASP A 293 20.04 2.67 -2.31
N MET A 294 19.23 1.86 -3.00
CA MET A 294 18.07 2.34 -3.76
C MET A 294 17.08 3.09 -2.87
N ALA A 295 16.79 2.57 -1.68
CA ALA A 295 15.88 3.24 -0.76
C ALA A 295 16.45 4.56 -0.20
N SER A 296 17.77 4.63 0.00
CA SER A 296 18.46 5.88 0.34
C SER A 296 18.31 6.90 -0.78
N TYR A 297 18.48 6.47 -2.03
CA TYR A 297 18.23 7.32 -3.19
C TYR A 297 16.78 7.82 -3.24
N TYR A 298 15.79 6.94 -3.09
CA TYR A 298 14.37 7.32 -3.15
C TYR A 298 13.87 8.11 -1.94
N LYS A 299 14.60 8.07 -0.81
CA LYS A 299 14.33 8.94 0.33
C LYS A 299 14.56 10.41 -0.04
N GLU A 300 15.57 10.68 -0.85
CA GLU A 300 15.92 12.02 -1.34
C GLU A 300 15.20 12.36 -2.66
N ASN A 301 14.87 11.34 -3.46
CA ASN A 301 14.24 11.46 -4.78
C ASN A 301 12.86 10.79 -4.75
N VAL A 302 11.84 11.49 -4.28
CA VAL A 302 10.50 10.92 -4.03
C VAL A 302 9.95 10.21 -5.29
N PRO A 303 9.72 8.89 -5.24
CA PRO A 303 9.25 8.12 -6.38
C PRO A 303 7.77 8.35 -6.67
N GLU A 304 7.33 8.06 -7.89
CA GLU A 304 5.92 8.19 -8.29
C GLU A 304 5.02 7.20 -7.57
N TYR A 305 5.50 5.97 -7.37
CA TYR A 305 4.81 4.92 -6.63
C TYR A 305 5.44 4.73 -5.26
N THR A 306 4.64 4.31 -4.29
CA THR A 306 5.18 3.87 -3.00
C THR A 306 6.07 2.64 -3.20
N MET A 307 7.27 2.64 -2.62
CA MET A 307 8.24 1.54 -2.78
C MET A 307 8.22 0.68 -1.53
N ILE A 308 7.88 -0.61 -1.68
CA ILE A 308 7.91 -1.59 -0.60
C ILE A 308 9.14 -2.47 -0.81
N PHE A 309 10.08 -2.44 0.14
CA PHE A 309 11.30 -3.25 0.14
C PHE A 309 11.14 -4.39 1.14
N ALA A 310 10.96 -5.61 0.63
CA ALA A 310 10.81 -6.83 1.40
C ALA A 310 12.07 -7.69 1.37
N PHE A 311 12.59 -7.99 2.55
CA PHE A 311 13.75 -8.83 2.77
C PHE A 311 13.29 -10.08 3.50
N VAL A 312 13.30 -11.22 2.82
CA VAL A 312 12.74 -12.47 3.34
C VAL A 312 13.82 -13.48 3.67
N GLY A 313 13.51 -14.49 4.48
CA GLY A 313 14.41 -15.64 4.66
C GLY A 313 13.85 -16.94 4.11
N SER A 314 14.65 -17.99 4.29
CA SER A 314 14.35 -19.37 3.90
C SER A 314 14.25 -19.59 2.38
N LYS A 315 14.91 -18.75 1.57
CA LYS A 315 14.93 -18.92 0.11
C LYS A 315 15.51 -20.27 -0.30
N TRP A 316 16.59 -20.69 0.35
CA TRP A 316 17.32 -21.92 0.02
C TRP A 316 16.68 -23.20 0.58
N LYS A 317 15.46 -23.08 1.15
CA LYS A 317 14.71 -24.19 1.73
C LYS A 317 13.31 -24.24 1.09
N ALA A 318 12.26 -24.26 1.90
CA ALA A 318 10.88 -24.36 1.44
C ALA A 318 10.23 -22.99 1.17
N GLN A 319 11.01 -21.90 1.18
CA GLN A 319 10.54 -20.53 0.93
C GLN A 319 9.46 -20.06 1.92
N GLU A 320 9.55 -20.48 3.19
CA GLU A 320 8.58 -20.18 4.24
C GLU A 320 8.40 -18.67 4.46
N GLY A 321 9.49 -17.88 4.36
CA GLY A 321 9.45 -16.44 4.55
C GLY A 321 8.54 -15.74 3.53
N ILE A 322 8.77 -15.94 2.22
CA ILE A 322 7.93 -15.30 1.20
C ILE A 322 6.50 -15.84 1.20
N LYS A 323 6.30 -17.14 1.45
CA LYS A 323 4.96 -17.73 1.57
C LYS A 323 4.16 -17.03 2.67
N ALA A 324 4.74 -16.89 3.86
CA ALA A 324 4.11 -16.16 4.95
C ALA A 324 3.88 -14.68 4.61
N LEU A 325 4.82 -14.02 3.93
CA LEU A 325 4.71 -12.60 3.59
C LEU A 325 3.58 -12.31 2.61
N THR A 326 3.37 -13.17 1.61
CA THR A 326 2.34 -12.95 0.59
C THR A 326 0.92 -12.89 1.15
N GLU A 327 0.67 -13.46 2.34
CA GLU A 327 -0.61 -13.38 3.04
C GLU A 327 -0.83 -12.02 3.74
N LYS A 328 0.21 -11.19 3.86
CA LYS A 328 0.18 -9.88 4.50
C LYS A 328 0.22 -8.70 3.53
N ILE A 329 0.51 -8.98 2.26
CA ILE A 329 0.57 -7.95 1.21
C ILE A 329 -0.76 -7.92 0.48
N ASP A 330 -1.32 -6.72 0.35
CA ASP A 330 -2.46 -6.45 -0.53
C ASP A 330 -1.95 -6.28 -1.97
N PHE A 331 -2.02 -7.37 -2.75
CA PHE A 331 -1.54 -7.39 -4.13
C PHE A 331 -2.38 -6.54 -5.10
N ASP A 332 -3.61 -6.14 -4.73
CA ASP A 332 -4.41 -5.23 -5.57
C ASP A 332 -3.81 -3.82 -5.59
N ARG A 333 -3.03 -3.48 -4.57
CA ARG A 333 -2.26 -2.22 -4.50
C ARG A 333 -0.88 -2.33 -5.16
N ILE A 334 -0.42 -3.53 -5.51
CA ILE A 334 0.90 -3.72 -6.13
C ILE A 334 0.80 -3.59 -7.66
N ALA A 335 1.35 -2.52 -8.20
CA ALA A 335 1.39 -2.28 -9.65
C ALA A 335 2.44 -3.15 -10.36
N LEU A 336 3.54 -3.45 -9.66
CA LEU A 336 4.68 -4.21 -10.17
C LEU A 336 5.41 -4.91 -9.03
N THR A 337 5.81 -6.16 -9.26
CA THR A 337 6.66 -6.92 -8.34
C THR A 337 8.00 -7.24 -8.99
N ILE A 338 9.09 -7.03 -8.25
CA ILE A 338 10.46 -7.33 -8.67
C ILE A 338 11.09 -8.27 -7.63
N ASP A 339 11.60 -9.41 -8.09
CA ASP A 339 12.44 -10.34 -7.35
C ASP A 339 13.90 -10.12 -7.76
N LEU A 340 14.73 -9.62 -6.83
CA LEU A 340 16.17 -9.49 -7.03
C LEU A 340 16.89 -10.76 -6.61
N TYR A 341 17.44 -11.45 -7.60
CA TYR A 341 18.10 -12.74 -7.44
C TYR A 341 19.56 -12.65 -7.85
N ALA A 342 20.48 -13.01 -6.96
CA ALA A 342 21.92 -13.12 -7.23
C ALA A 342 22.53 -11.87 -7.90
N MET A 343 22.84 -10.84 -7.12
CA MET A 343 23.39 -9.56 -7.59
C MET A 343 24.87 -9.40 -7.21
N GLY A 344 25.50 -8.26 -7.54
CA GLY A 344 26.91 -7.99 -7.22
C GLY A 344 27.89 -8.57 -8.24
N GLY A 345 27.48 -8.60 -9.51
CA GLY A 345 28.20 -9.13 -10.65
C GLY A 345 29.01 -8.06 -11.36
N ASN A 346 28.67 -7.78 -12.63
CA ASN A 346 29.31 -6.73 -13.42
C ASN A 346 28.57 -5.38 -13.35
N GLY A 347 27.33 -5.37 -12.87
CA GLY A 347 26.56 -4.15 -12.59
C GLY A 347 26.07 -3.39 -13.82
N LYS A 348 26.10 -3.98 -15.03
CA LYS A 348 25.69 -3.29 -16.27
C LYS A 348 24.26 -3.65 -16.65
N LEU A 349 23.36 -2.66 -16.67
CA LEU A 349 21.94 -2.85 -16.98
C LEU A 349 21.67 -3.65 -18.26
N ASP A 350 22.36 -3.34 -19.36
CA ASP A 350 22.17 -3.99 -20.67
C ASP A 350 22.65 -5.46 -20.70
N GLU A 351 23.37 -5.90 -19.67
CA GLU A 351 23.88 -7.28 -19.54
C GLU A 351 23.15 -8.09 -18.47
N MET A 352 22.30 -7.44 -17.65
CA MET A 352 21.49 -8.09 -16.62
C MET A 352 20.44 -9.00 -17.26
N PHE A 353 20.19 -10.14 -16.63
CA PHE A 353 19.09 -11.02 -16.96
C PHE A 353 17.80 -10.44 -16.38
N ILE A 354 17.01 -9.79 -17.23
CA ILE A 354 15.70 -9.23 -16.87
C ILE A 354 14.63 -10.18 -17.41
N ASN A 355 14.10 -11.00 -16.53
CA ASN A 355 13.08 -11.99 -16.90
C ASN A 355 11.70 -11.52 -16.48
N TYR A 356 10.69 -11.84 -17.27
CA TYR A 356 9.27 -11.71 -16.91
C TYR A 356 8.61 -13.10 -16.92
N THR A 357 7.54 -13.28 -16.14
CA THR A 357 6.98 -14.62 -15.89
C THR A 357 5.63 -14.89 -16.54
N ASN A 358 5.07 -13.89 -17.24
CA ASN A 358 3.77 -13.99 -17.89
C ASN A 358 3.84 -13.33 -19.29
N PRO A 359 3.49 -14.04 -20.38
CA PRO A 359 3.47 -13.48 -21.73
C PRO A 359 2.71 -12.16 -21.87
N SER A 360 1.66 -11.91 -21.08
CA SER A 360 0.91 -10.65 -21.13
C SER A 360 1.72 -9.42 -20.70
N VAL A 361 2.91 -9.61 -20.12
CA VAL A 361 3.82 -8.56 -19.64
C VAL A 361 4.93 -8.27 -20.66
N GLU A 362 5.01 -9.03 -21.76
CA GLU A 362 6.09 -8.92 -22.75
C GLU A 362 6.26 -7.50 -23.31
N SER A 363 5.15 -6.84 -23.66
CA SER A 363 5.20 -5.47 -24.20
C SER A 363 5.75 -4.46 -23.19
N PHE A 364 5.35 -4.58 -21.92
CA PHE A 364 5.91 -3.79 -20.82
C PHE A 364 7.41 -4.06 -20.68
N ALA A 365 7.80 -5.34 -20.68
CA ALA A 365 9.19 -5.76 -20.55
C ALA A 365 10.08 -5.19 -21.67
N GLN A 366 9.65 -5.29 -22.93
CA GLN A 366 10.38 -4.77 -24.09
C GLN A 366 10.51 -3.25 -24.07
N ALA A 367 9.57 -2.53 -23.44
CA ALA A 367 9.63 -1.08 -23.31
C ALA A 367 10.68 -0.61 -22.28
N VAL A 368 11.00 -1.43 -21.28
CA VAL A 368 11.88 -1.01 -20.16
C VAL A 368 13.28 -1.62 -20.23
N ALA A 369 13.43 -2.74 -20.94
CA ALA A 369 14.67 -3.51 -21.05
C ALA A 369 14.99 -3.84 -22.51
N LYS A 370 16.28 -3.93 -22.82
CA LYS A 370 16.78 -4.16 -24.19
C LYS A 370 16.54 -5.59 -24.69
N THR A 371 16.77 -6.57 -23.82
CA THR A 371 16.67 -8.00 -24.15
C THR A 371 15.98 -8.77 -23.01
N PRO A 372 14.71 -8.45 -22.68
CA PRO A 372 13.99 -9.18 -21.65
C PRO A 372 13.64 -10.58 -22.14
N MET A 373 13.52 -11.53 -21.21
CA MET A 373 13.23 -12.94 -21.53
C MET A 373 12.01 -13.45 -20.76
N LEU A 374 11.12 -14.17 -21.43
CA LEU A 374 10.09 -14.94 -20.75
C LEU A 374 10.78 -16.10 -20.02
N ASN A 375 10.61 -16.19 -18.70
CA ASN A 375 11.12 -17.31 -17.93
C ASN A 375 9.97 -18.16 -17.35
N ASN A 376 9.85 -19.38 -17.86
CA ASN A 376 8.87 -20.36 -17.39
C ASN A 376 9.44 -21.29 -16.30
N ASP A 377 10.77 -21.37 -16.16
CA ASP A 377 11.45 -22.15 -15.12
C ASP A 377 12.06 -21.21 -14.08
N LEU A 378 11.32 -21.03 -12.99
CA LEU A 378 11.68 -20.12 -11.91
C LEU A 378 12.58 -20.77 -10.86
N GLY A 379 12.85 -22.08 -10.99
CA GLY A 379 13.67 -22.84 -10.03
C GLY A 379 13.34 -22.52 -8.57
N ASN A 380 14.36 -22.15 -7.81
CA ASN A 380 14.28 -21.78 -6.40
C ASN A 380 14.17 -20.26 -6.14
N SER A 381 13.95 -19.45 -7.18
CA SER A 381 13.70 -18.01 -6.99
C SER A 381 12.42 -17.78 -6.18
N LEU A 382 12.31 -16.61 -5.56
CA LEU A 382 11.10 -16.21 -4.81
C LEU A 382 9.92 -16.00 -5.77
N SER A 383 10.22 -15.74 -7.04
CA SER A 383 9.28 -15.65 -8.14
C SER A 383 8.41 -16.90 -8.31
N SER A 384 8.89 -18.08 -7.90
CA SER A 384 8.09 -19.32 -7.97
C SER A 384 6.84 -19.27 -7.09
N VAL A 385 6.90 -18.54 -5.97
CA VAL A 385 5.75 -18.26 -5.08
C VAL A 385 4.99 -17.03 -5.58
N LEU A 386 5.71 -15.94 -5.90
CA LEU A 386 5.11 -14.65 -6.27
C LEU A 386 4.28 -14.69 -7.55
N LYS A 387 4.59 -15.56 -8.52
CA LYS A 387 3.86 -15.66 -9.79
C LYS A 387 2.36 -15.94 -9.61
N THR A 388 1.97 -16.51 -8.46
CA THR A 388 0.57 -16.85 -8.15
C THR A 388 -0.22 -15.67 -7.57
N LYS A 389 0.46 -14.56 -7.26
CA LYS A 389 -0.10 -13.39 -6.58
C LYS A 389 0.10 -12.10 -7.39
N ALA A 390 1.24 -11.96 -8.06
CA ALA A 390 1.62 -10.73 -8.75
C ALA A 390 1.04 -10.66 -10.17
N ASN A 391 0.46 -9.50 -10.52
CA ASN A 391 -0.04 -9.24 -11.87
C ASN A 391 1.10 -9.04 -12.90
N LYS A 392 2.12 -8.28 -12.51
CA LYS A 392 3.36 -8.06 -13.28
C LYS A 392 4.55 -8.44 -12.40
N LEU A 393 5.31 -9.44 -12.81
CA LEU A 393 6.44 -9.98 -12.05
C LEU A 393 7.69 -10.04 -12.91
N PHE A 394 8.76 -9.45 -12.39
CA PHE A 394 10.10 -9.48 -12.96
C PHE A 394 11.07 -10.19 -12.02
N LEU A 395 11.88 -11.08 -12.58
CA LEU A 395 13.03 -11.68 -11.93
C LEU A 395 14.30 -11.08 -12.53
N ILE A 396 15.06 -10.35 -11.72
CA ILE A 396 16.25 -9.63 -12.15
C ILE A 396 17.47 -10.27 -11.52
N ARG A 397 18.48 -10.56 -12.35
CA ARG A 397 19.76 -11.11 -11.95
C ARG A 397 20.90 -10.44 -12.70
N ASP A 398 21.97 -10.12 -11.99
CA ASP A 398 23.18 -9.55 -12.59
C ASP A 398 24.01 -10.64 -13.33
N ARG A 399 24.88 -10.24 -14.24
CA ARG A 399 25.80 -11.17 -14.93
C ARG A 399 26.95 -11.59 -14.01
N ASP A 400 27.58 -12.75 -14.24
CA ASP A 400 28.72 -13.24 -13.44
C ASP A 400 28.40 -13.47 -11.94
N THR A 401 27.15 -13.86 -11.68
CA THR A 401 26.60 -14.13 -10.35
C THR A 401 26.23 -15.59 -10.13
N TRP A 402 26.48 -16.45 -11.11
CA TRP A 402 26.29 -17.88 -10.93
C TRP A 402 27.31 -18.41 -9.93
N VAL A 403 26.84 -19.22 -8.97
CA VAL A 403 27.65 -19.74 -7.85
C VAL A 403 27.71 -21.25 -7.96
N ASP A 404 28.70 -21.77 -8.68
CA ASP A 404 29.04 -23.21 -8.69
C ASP A 404 29.73 -23.65 -7.39
N ASP A 405 30.41 -22.71 -6.73
CA ASP A 405 31.08 -22.93 -5.45
C ASP A 405 30.68 -21.88 -4.44
N SER A 406 29.77 -22.26 -3.53
CA SER A 406 29.32 -21.39 -2.44
C SER A 406 30.44 -20.96 -1.48
N LEU A 407 31.57 -21.68 -1.40
CA LEU A 407 32.74 -21.22 -0.62
C LEU A 407 33.52 -20.10 -1.33
N SER A 408 33.36 -19.99 -2.65
CA SER A 408 33.94 -18.90 -3.44
C SER A 408 33.06 -17.65 -3.47
N ASP A 409 31.80 -17.73 -3.02
CA ASP A 409 30.86 -16.60 -2.97
C ASP A 409 31.14 -15.67 -1.78
N LYS A 410 32.31 -15.01 -1.83
CA LYS A 410 32.85 -14.14 -0.79
C LYS A 410 32.59 -12.66 -1.05
N ALA A 411 32.48 -11.87 0.01
CA ALA A 411 32.33 -10.42 -0.07
C ALA A 411 33.47 -9.76 -0.85
N ALA A 412 34.70 -10.26 -0.68
CA ALA A 412 35.89 -9.78 -1.37
C ALA A 412 35.84 -9.95 -2.91
N ASN A 413 34.93 -10.78 -3.42
CA ASN A 413 34.76 -11.03 -4.85
C ASN A 413 33.73 -10.09 -5.52
N ILE A 414 33.22 -9.11 -4.77
CA ILE A 414 32.35 -8.06 -5.30
C ILE A 414 33.16 -6.76 -5.40
N SER A 415 33.35 -6.28 -6.62
CA SER A 415 34.01 -5.00 -6.88
C SER A 415 33.14 -3.83 -6.40
N ARG A 416 33.76 -2.81 -5.78
CA ARG A 416 33.04 -1.58 -5.37
C ARG A 416 32.44 -0.86 -6.57
N ASP A 417 33.17 -0.79 -7.67
CA ASP A 417 32.71 -0.12 -8.90
C ASP A 417 31.55 -0.87 -9.55
N HIS A 418 31.64 -2.21 -9.62
CA HIS A 418 30.53 -3.02 -10.16
C HIS A 418 29.29 -2.95 -9.26
N TYR A 419 29.48 -2.94 -7.94
CA TYR A 419 28.39 -2.77 -6.99
C TYR A 419 27.68 -1.42 -7.20
N ALA A 420 28.44 -0.31 -7.26
CA ALA A 420 27.90 1.02 -7.48
C ALA A 420 27.17 1.12 -8.84
N SER A 421 27.78 0.60 -9.92
CA SER A 421 27.14 0.49 -11.24
C SER A 421 25.86 -0.33 -11.20
N GLY A 422 25.82 -1.40 -10.40
CA GLY A 422 24.63 -2.22 -10.20
C GLY A 422 23.49 -1.44 -9.53
N VAL A 423 23.78 -0.66 -8.50
CA VAL A 423 22.80 0.22 -7.85
C VAL A 423 22.24 1.25 -8.85
N GLU A 424 23.11 1.92 -9.60
CA GLU A 424 22.71 2.90 -10.62
C GLU A 424 21.83 2.25 -11.72
N SER A 425 22.20 1.05 -12.15
CA SER A 425 21.44 0.26 -13.12
C SER A 425 20.03 -0.08 -12.61
N LEU A 426 19.90 -0.48 -11.33
CA LEU A 426 18.60 -0.78 -10.73
C LEU A 426 17.73 0.49 -10.56
N ILE A 427 18.32 1.62 -10.17
CA ILE A 427 17.62 2.91 -10.10
C ILE A 427 17.12 3.32 -11.49
N THR A 428 17.98 3.18 -12.51
CA THR A 428 17.65 3.49 -13.90
C THR A 428 16.51 2.61 -14.41
N LEU A 429 16.60 1.30 -14.18
CA LEU A 429 15.56 0.35 -14.57
C LEU A 429 14.24 0.63 -13.84
N SER A 430 14.29 0.87 -12.54
CA SER A 430 13.13 1.27 -11.73
C SER A 430 12.48 2.54 -12.27
N GLY A 431 13.28 3.54 -12.66
CA GLY A 431 12.79 4.75 -13.32
C GLY A 431 12.06 4.48 -14.65
N ARG A 432 12.62 3.61 -15.50
CA ARG A 432 11.98 3.18 -16.75
C ARG A 432 10.65 2.45 -16.49
N MET A 433 10.64 1.55 -15.51
CA MET A 433 9.45 0.81 -15.10
C MET A 433 8.36 1.72 -14.53
N MET A 434 8.70 2.65 -13.65
CA MET A 434 7.75 3.64 -13.12
C MET A 434 7.19 4.53 -14.22
N LYS A 435 8.04 5.01 -15.14
CA LYS A 435 7.58 5.78 -16.30
C LYS A 435 6.62 4.98 -17.16
N ARG A 436 6.93 3.71 -17.44
CA ARG A 436 6.06 2.83 -18.22
C ARG A 436 4.74 2.53 -17.50
N LEU A 437 4.76 2.33 -16.19
CA LEU A 437 3.55 2.17 -15.39
C LEU A 437 2.70 3.45 -15.43
N LEU A 438 3.32 4.62 -15.29
CA LEU A 438 2.61 5.89 -15.47
C LEU A 438 2.04 6.03 -16.87
N GLU A 439 2.77 5.65 -17.91
CA GLU A 439 2.25 5.61 -19.27
C GLU A 439 1.06 4.66 -19.36
N GLU A 440 1.09 3.46 -18.76
CA GLU A 440 -0.05 2.53 -18.76
C GLU A 440 -1.24 2.98 -17.90
N ASP A 441 -0.99 3.69 -16.80
CA ASP A 441 -2.01 4.29 -15.94
C ASP A 441 -2.58 5.60 -16.54
N GLN A 442 -1.81 6.26 -17.42
CA GLN A 442 -2.20 7.43 -18.21
C GLN A 442 -2.69 7.05 -19.61
N ILE A 443 -2.44 5.82 -20.09
CA ILE A 443 -3.08 5.24 -21.25
C ILE A 443 -4.55 5.22 -20.84
N PRO A 444 -5.38 6.10 -21.45
CA PRO A 444 -6.81 6.01 -21.24
C PRO A 444 -7.17 4.56 -21.56
N ALA A 445 -8.10 3.95 -20.82
CA ALA A 445 -8.79 2.80 -21.38
C ALA A 445 -9.13 3.19 -22.83
N ASP A 446 -8.86 2.34 -23.82
CA ASP A 446 -9.17 2.68 -25.19
C ASP A 446 -10.70 2.73 -25.30
N TYR A 447 -11.26 3.88 -24.92
CA TYR A 447 -12.69 4.09 -24.83
C TYR A 447 -13.32 4.01 -26.22
N SER A 448 -12.49 4.10 -27.28
CA SER A 448 -12.84 3.88 -28.68
C SER A 448 -13.14 2.41 -28.99
N ASN A 449 -12.65 1.46 -28.19
CA ASN A 449 -12.76 0.01 -28.42
C ASN A 449 -13.35 -0.76 -27.23
N LEU A 450 -13.97 -0.09 -26.25
CA LEU A 450 -14.63 -0.80 -25.15
C LEU A 450 -15.84 -1.60 -25.66
N PRO A 451 -15.95 -2.89 -25.29
CA PRO A 451 -17.06 -3.72 -25.76
C PRO A 451 -18.39 -3.23 -25.17
N ILE A 452 -19.36 -2.97 -26.03
CA ILE A 452 -20.74 -2.71 -25.62
C ILE A 452 -21.43 -4.06 -25.44
N SER A 453 -21.66 -4.42 -24.18
CA SER A 453 -22.42 -5.60 -23.78
C SER A 453 -23.89 -5.25 -23.55
N LYS A 454 -24.76 -6.26 -23.36
CA LYS A 454 -26.14 -6.05 -22.90
C LYS A 454 -26.24 -6.53 -21.44
N ALA A 455 -26.89 -5.75 -20.59
CA ALA A 455 -27.16 -6.10 -19.20
C ALA A 455 -28.66 -6.03 -18.91
N THR A 456 -29.21 -7.06 -18.27
CA THR A 456 -30.64 -7.14 -17.94
C THR A 456 -30.88 -6.96 -16.45
N PHE A 457 -31.58 -5.89 -16.09
CA PHE A 457 -32.17 -5.71 -14.76
C PHE A 457 -33.45 -6.54 -14.68
N GLN A 458 -33.74 -7.14 -13.52
CA GLN A 458 -34.90 -8.01 -13.34
C GLN A 458 -36.11 -7.31 -12.72
N ASN A 459 -35.87 -6.21 -12.00
CA ASN A 459 -36.91 -5.43 -11.36
C ASN A 459 -36.61 -3.94 -11.52
N PRO A 460 -37.14 -3.27 -12.55
CA PRO A 460 -38.01 -3.79 -13.60
C PRO A 460 -37.22 -4.63 -14.62
N LYS A 461 -37.91 -5.50 -15.37
CA LYS A 461 -37.27 -6.27 -16.43
C LYS A 461 -36.93 -5.37 -17.62
N VAL A 462 -35.68 -4.95 -17.72
CA VAL A 462 -35.18 -4.10 -18.81
C VAL A 462 -33.76 -4.51 -19.19
N THR A 463 -33.47 -4.47 -20.48
CA THR A 463 -32.13 -4.74 -21.02
C THR A 463 -31.53 -3.43 -21.56
N LEU A 464 -30.38 -3.04 -21.02
CA LEU A 464 -29.64 -1.84 -21.41
C LEU A 464 -28.31 -2.20 -22.06
N ASN A 465 -27.76 -1.28 -22.86
CA ASN A 465 -26.36 -1.33 -23.27
C ASN A 465 -25.49 -1.11 -22.04
N HIS A 466 -24.37 -1.83 -21.95
CA HIS A 466 -23.49 -1.79 -20.79
C HIS A 466 -22.03 -1.68 -21.19
N ILE A 467 -21.36 -0.65 -20.67
CA ILE A 467 -19.93 -0.39 -20.79
C ILE A 467 -19.35 -0.29 -19.38
N SER A 468 -18.32 -1.07 -19.08
CA SER A 468 -17.64 -1.00 -17.78
C SER A 468 -16.32 -0.23 -17.93
N THR A 469 -16.11 0.78 -17.09
CA THR A 469 -14.87 1.56 -17.00
C THR A 469 -14.19 1.33 -15.65
N ARG A 470 -13.19 2.13 -15.27
CA ARG A 470 -12.49 1.95 -13.98
C ARG A 470 -13.41 2.27 -12.80
N HIS A 471 -14.13 3.40 -12.84
CA HIS A 471 -14.98 3.84 -11.73
C HIS A 471 -16.49 3.68 -11.99
N TYR A 472 -16.90 3.36 -13.22
CA TYR A 472 -18.31 3.27 -13.60
C TYR A 472 -18.67 1.94 -14.23
N ASP A 473 -19.92 1.52 -13.97
CA ASP A 473 -20.67 0.65 -14.86
C ASP A 473 -21.73 1.51 -15.54
N VAL A 474 -21.55 1.81 -16.82
CA VAL A 474 -22.41 2.69 -17.60
C VAL A 474 -23.51 1.85 -18.26
N TYR A 475 -24.75 2.15 -17.93
CA TYR A 475 -25.94 1.54 -18.53
C TYR A 475 -26.70 2.58 -19.35
N ALA A 476 -26.92 2.32 -20.62
CA ALA A 476 -27.60 3.27 -21.51
C ALA A 476 -28.67 2.59 -22.38
N ASP A 477 -29.78 3.28 -22.61
CA ASP A 477 -30.73 2.87 -23.65
C ASP A 477 -30.18 3.12 -25.06
N ASP A 478 -30.92 2.71 -26.10
CA ASP A 478 -30.47 2.81 -27.48
C ASP A 478 -30.41 4.27 -28.00
N VAL A 479 -31.02 5.22 -27.27
CA VAL A 479 -30.92 6.65 -27.56
C VAL A 479 -29.57 7.16 -27.04
N TYR A 480 -29.29 6.97 -25.74
CA TYR A 480 -28.12 7.57 -25.11
C TYR A 480 -26.81 6.85 -25.39
N ILE A 481 -26.82 5.55 -25.70
CA ILE A 481 -25.58 4.81 -26.00
C ILE A 481 -24.79 5.45 -27.15
N LYS A 482 -25.48 6.11 -28.10
CA LYS A 482 -24.87 6.83 -29.23
C LYS A 482 -24.16 8.12 -28.80
N GLU A 483 -24.52 8.67 -27.64
CA GLU A 483 -23.90 9.86 -27.06
C GLU A 483 -22.76 9.52 -26.09
N ILE A 484 -22.61 8.25 -25.66
CA ILE A 484 -21.51 7.79 -24.82
C ILE A 484 -20.26 7.56 -25.68
N THR A 485 -19.62 8.65 -26.08
CA THR A 485 -18.38 8.61 -26.88
C THR A 485 -17.14 8.31 -26.01
N PRO A 486 -15.99 7.98 -26.63
CA PRO A 486 -14.74 7.81 -25.91
C PRO A 486 -14.35 9.01 -25.04
N GLU A 487 -14.59 10.22 -25.53
CA GLU A 487 -14.33 11.48 -24.84
C GLU A 487 -15.22 11.62 -23.60
N VAL A 488 -16.49 11.24 -23.71
CA VAL A 488 -17.42 11.25 -22.57
C VAL A 488 -16.94 10.32 -21.47
N LEU A 489 -16.57 9.07 -21.80
CA LEU A 489 -16.10 8.10 -20.82
C LEU A 489 -14.78 8.55 -20.14
N LYS A 490 -13.87 9.16 -20.90
CA LYS A 490 -12.64 9.75 -20.38
C LYS A 490 -12.92 10.90 -19.41
N GLU A 491 -13.90 11.74 -19.74
CA GLU A 491 -14.27 12.87 -18.89
C GLU A 491 -15.01 12.41 -17.63
N MET A 492 -15.88 11.39 -17.71
CA MET A 492 -16.51 10.76 -16.54
C MET A 492 -15.46 10.30 -15.51
N GLU A 493 -14.39 9.65 -15.96
CA GLU A 493 -13.30 9.19 -15.12
C GLU A 493 -12.53 10.34 -14.47
N SER A 494 -12.39 11.45 -15.18
CA SER A 494 -11.79 12.68 -14.66
C SER A 494 -12.71 13.40 -13.68
N ILE A 495 -14.03 13.37 -13.91
CA ILE A 495 -15.07 13.86 -12.99
C ILE A 495 -14.97 13.09 -11.67
N TYR A 496 -14.89 11.75 -11.71
CA TYR A 496 -14.76 10.94 -10.50
C TYR A 496 -13.59 11.39 -9.63
N LYS A 497 -12.39 11.50 -10.20
CA LYS A 497 -11.20 11.95 -9.47
C LYS A 497 -11.38 13.34 -8.84
N ARG A 498 -12.00 14.28 -9.57
CA ARG A 498 -12.24 15.64 -9.08
C ARG A 498 -13.27 15.68 -7.94
N VAL A 499 -14.39 14.97 -8.07
CA VAL A 499 -15.43 14.94 -7.03
C VAL A 499 -14.93 14.20 -5.79
N ALA A 500 -14.29 13.04 -5.98
CA ALA A 500 -13.66 12.25 -4.93
C ALA A 500 -12.71 13.08 -4.05
N LYS A 501 -11.95 13.99 -4.66
CA LYS A 501 -11.01 14.89 -3.95
C LYS A 501 -11.68 15.74 -2.88
N TYR A 502 -12.95 16.13 -3.03
CA TYR A 502 -13.66 16.99 -2.07
C TYR A 502 -14.53 16.20 -1.09
N ASN A 503 -14.48 14.87 -1.13
CA ASN A 503 -15.17 13.99 -0.19
C ASN A 503 -14.24 13.63 0.97
N TYR A 504 -14.72 13.72 2.22
CA TYR A 504 -13.91 13.60 3.45
C TYR A 504 -13.96 12.21 4.07
N TYR A 505 -14.93 11.40 3.64
CA TYR A 505 -15.07 10.03 4.11
C TYR A 505 -14.30 9.08 3.16
N PRO A 506 -13.84 7.92 3.66
CA PRO A 506 -13.27 6.90 2.79
C PRO A 506 -14.23 6.54 1.66
N LEU A 507 -13.76 6.65 0.42
CA LEU A 507 -14.60 6.35 -0.74
C LEU A 507 -15.00 4.87 -0.74
N PRO A 508 -16.25 4.56 -1.11
CA PRO A 508 -16.66 3.17 -1.34
C PRO A 508 -15.81 2.54 -2.44
N GLN A 509 -15.43 1.28 -2.29
CA GLN A 509 -14.70 0.53 -3.33
C GLN A 509 -15.58 0.14 -4.53
N ALA A 510 -16.91 0.29 -4.43
CA ALA A 510 -17.84 -0.08 -5.49
C ALA A 510 -17.80 0.90 -6.67
N LYS A 511 -17.98 0.39 -7.90
CA LYS A 511 -18.22 1.23 -9.08
C LYS A 511 -19.58 1.92 -9.00
N VAL A 512 -19.68 3.08 -9.65
CA VAL A 512 -20.93 3.83 -9.78
C VAL A 512 -21.71 3.31 -10.98
N ALA A 513 -22.93 2.84 -10.76
CA ALA A 513 -23.87 2.48 -11.81
C ALA A 513 -24.46 3.77 -12.41
N ALA A 514 -23.97 4.17 -13.59
CA ALA A 514 -24.39 5.37 -14.29
C ALA A 514 -25.50 5.01 -15.30
N LEU A 515 -26.73 5.45 -15.02
CA LEU A 515 -27.93 5.19 -15.81
C LEU A 515 -28.21 6.37 -16.75
N PHE A 516 -28.13 6.11 -18.05
CA PHE A 516 -28.53 7.03 -19.12
C PHE A 516 -29.79 6.49 -19.80
N MET A 517 -30.96 6.92 -19.34
CA MET A 517 -32.24 6.38 -19.78
C MET A 517 -33.26 7.48 -20.04
N THR A 518 -34.03 7.34 -21.11
CA THR A 518 -35.17 8.22 -21.43
C THR A 518 -36.32 8.05 -20.45
N ASP A 519 -36.49 6.86 -19.88
CA ASP A 519 -37.50 6.57 -18.85
C ASP A 519 -36.93 6.72 -17.44
N GLY A 520 -37.15 7.90 -16.84
CA GLY A 520 -36.73 8.20 -15.48
C GLY A 520 -37.46 7.39 -14.40
N ASN A 521 -38.72 6.98 -14.64
CA ASN A 521 -39.48 6.17 -13.69
C ASN A 521 -38.88 4.77 -13.60
N MET A 522 -38.42 4.24 -14.73
CA MET A 522 -37.70 2.97 -14.79
C MET A 522 -36.34 3.08 -14.10
N ALA A 523 -35.59 4.17 -14.31
CA ALA A 523 -34.34 4.41 -13.61
C ALA A 523 -34.53 4.55 -12.08
N ALA A 524 -35.64 5.15 -11.63
CA ALA A 524 -35.99 5.25 -10.22
C ALA A 524 -36.20 3.85 -9.61
N LYS A 525 -36.90 2.96 -10.32
CA LYS A 525 -37.09 1.56 -9.91
C LYS A 525 -35.76 0.79 -9.84
N ILE A 526 -34.88 0.92 -10.85
CA ILE A 526 -33.56 0.26 -10.88
C ILE A 526 -32.68 0.71 -9.70
N SER A 527 -32.67 2.02 -9.44
CA SER A 527 -31.83 2.62 -8.40
C SER A 527 -32.44 2.55 -7.01
N GLY A 528 -33.69 2.09 -6.86
CA GLY A 528 -34.40 1.98 -5.58
C GLY A 528 -34.93 3.31 -5.01
N ARG A 529 -35.12 4.34 -5.84
CA ARG A 529 -35.71 5.65 -5.48
C ARG A 529 -37.24 5.58 -5.50
N LYS A 530 -37.83 4.91 -4.51
CA LYS A 530 -39.27 4.60 -4.45
C LYS A 530 -40.17 5.83 -4.55
N GLU A 531 -39.74 6.96 -4.00
CA GLU A 531 -40.49 8.23 -4.01
C GLU A 531 -40.49 8.92 -5.38
N LEU A 532 -39.63 8.50 -6.30
CA LEU A 532 -39.58 8.96 -7.68
C LEU A 532 -40.20 7.96 -8.66
N GLU A 533 -40.66 6.80 -8.19
CA GLU A 533 -41.40 5.86 -9.02
C GLU A 533 -42.71 6.50 -9.46
N ASP A 534 -42.91 6.59 -10.77
CA ASP A 534 -44.06 7.22 -11.43
C ASP A 534 -44.15 8.76 -11.26
N ASN A 535 -43.08 9.39 -10.73
CA ASN A 535 -42.95 10.83 -10.60
C ASN A 535 -41.51 11.31 -10.87
N SER A 536 -40.72 10.58 -11.67
CA SER A 536 -39.29 10.89 -11.89
C SER A 536 -39.03 12.28 -12.46
N GLU A 537 -40.05 12.87 -13.09
CA GLU A 537 -40.07 14.21 -13.64
C GLU A 537 -39.63 15.28 -12.63
N VAL A 538 -39.95 15.10 -11.34
CA VAL A 538 -39.63 16.06 -10.28
C VAL A 538 -38.15 16.11 -9.92
N ALA A 539 -37.36 15.11 -10.33
CA ALA A 539 -35.92 15.08 -10.09
C ALA A 539 -35.13 15.99 -11.05
N GLY A 540 -35.77 16.64 -12.02
CA GLY A 540 -35.11 17.59 -12.92
C GLY A 540 -34.04 16.92 -13.79
N GLY A 541 -32.78 17.34 -13.63
CA GLY A 541 -31.65 16.92 -14.47
C GLY A 541 -31.16 15.49 -14.23
N GLY A 542 -31.44 14.91 -13.07
CA GLY A 542 -30.94 13.61 -12.66
C GLY A 542 -31.26 13.28 -11.20
N PHE A 543 -30.78 12.13 -10.74
CA PHE A 543 -30.79 11.82 -9.32
C PHE A 543 -29.72 10.77 -9.00
N ALA A 544 -29.32 10.68 -7.73
CA ALA A 544 -28.46 9.62 -7.23
C ALA A 544 -29.15 8.75 -6.19
N ASN A 545 -28.65 7.53 -5.98
CA ASN A 545 -29.03 6.72 -4.82
C ASN A 545 -27.89 5.82 -4.36
N TYR A 546 -27.98 5.38 -3.11
CA TYR A 546 -27.17 4.29 -2.60
C TYR A 546 -28.09 3.24 -1.97
N VAL A 547 -28.11 2.05 -2.57
CA VAL A 547 -28.94 0.93 -2.11
C VAL A 547 -28.18 -0.38 -2.29
N ASP A 548 -28.31 -1.29 -1.33
CA ASP A 548 -27.70 -2.63 -1.34
C ASP A 548 -26.18 -2.64 -1.64
N GLY A 549 -25.46 -1.66 -1.10
CA GLY A 549 -24.01 -1.56 -1.30
C GLY A 549 -23.59 -0.96 -2.64
N LYS A 550 -24.53 -0.52 -3.48
CA LYS A 550 -24.27 0.00 -4.82
C LYS A 550 -24.66 1.47 -4.96
N MET A 551 -23.80 2.21 -5.66
CA MET A 551 -24.03 3.61 -6.01
C MET A 551 -24.71 3.69 -7.36
N TYR A 552 -25.75 4.52 -7.44
CA TYR A 552 -26.46 4.81 -8.68
C TYR A 552 -26.44 6.31 -8.94
N ILE A 553 -26.23 6.69 -10.19
CA ILE A 553 -26.53 8.02 -10.71
C ILE A 553 -27.40 7.86 -11.95
N TYR A 554 -28.38 8.74 -12.11
CA TYR A 554 -29.27 8.80 -13.25
C TYR A 554 -29.19 10.19 -13.89
N MET A 555 -29.12 10.22 -15.22
CA MET A 555 -29.05 11.45 -16.00
C MET A 555 -30.21 11.49 -16.99
N ARG A 556 -31.04 12.52 -16.88
CA ARG A 556 -32.28 12.62 -17.65
C ARG A 556 -32.08 13.10 -19.09
N SER A 557 -31.06 13.90 -19.33
CA SER A 557 -30.90 14.63 -20.61
C SER A 557 -29.57 14.34 -21.31
N GLY A 558 -28.96 13.19 -21.01
CA GLY A 558 -27.73 12.71 -21.65
C GLY A 558 -26.46 12.95 -20.83
N PRO A 559 -25.27 12.68 -21.39
CA PRO A 559 -23.99 12.72 -20.69
C PRO A 559 -23.44 14.13 -20.48
N PHE A 560 -24.22 14.97 -19.82
CA PHE A 560 -23.80 16.31 -19.42
C PHE A 560 -22.82 16.24 -18.26
N TYR A 561 -21.58 16.73 -18.46
CA TYR A 561 -20.51 16.67 -17.47
C TYR A 561 -20.87 17.34 -16.15
N GLY A 562 -21.54 18.49 -16.21
CA GLY A 562 -22.03 19.19 -15.02
C GLY A 562 -23.02 18.33 -14.21
N THR A 563 -23.97 17.68 -14.89
CA THR A 563 -24.95 16.80 -14.25
C THR A 563 -24.29 15.53 -13.71
N ILE A 564 -23.40 14.89 -14.46
CA ILE A 564 -22.66 13.71 -13.98
C ILE A 564 -21.86 14.06 -12.72
N ALA A 565 -21.18 15.20 -12.70
CA ALA A 565 -20.45 15.66 -11.54
C ALA A 565 -21.36 15.93 -10.33
N HIS A 566 -22.52 16.55 -10.57
CA HIS A 566 -23.53 16.84 -9.56
C HIS A 566 -24.08 15.56 -8.93
N GLU A 567 -24.58 14.64 -9.74
CA GLU A 567 -25.16 13.37 -9.25
C GLU A 567 -24.11 12.45 -8.64
N LEU A 568 -22.89 12.43 -9.17
CA LEU A 568 -21.80 11.67 -8.58
C LEU A 568 -21.45 12.16 -7.19
N ASN A 569 -21.47 13.48 -6.97
CA ASN A 569 -21.26 14.03 -5.65
C ASN A 569 -22.32 13.49 -4.67
N HIS A 570 -23.59 13.47 -5.08
CA HIS A 570 -24.67 12.87 -4.27
C HIS A 570 -24.49 11.37 -4.03
N ALA A 571 -24.08 10.61 -5.04
CA ALA A 571 -23.85 9.17 -4.90
C ALA A 571 -22.70 8.88 -3.92
N LEU A 572 -21.57 9.56 -4.07
CA LEU A 572 -20.42 9.41 -3.17
C LEU A 572 -20.75 9.88 -1.76
N ALA A 573 -21.53 10.96 -1.62
CA ALA A 573 -22.05 11.44 -0.35
C ALA A 573 -22.91 10.37 0.34
N SER A 574 -23.87 9.82 -0.38
CA SER A 574 -24.88 8.88 0.13
C SER A 574 -24.30 7.49 0.41
N ALA A 575 -23.28 7.08 -0.33
CA ALA A 575 -22.62 5.79 -0.15
C ALA A 575 -21.64 5.75 1.01
N ASN A 576 -21.33 6.90 1.59
CA ASN A 576 -20.66 6.94 2.87
C ASN A 576 -21.65 6.53 3.96
N GLY A 577 -21.62 5.25 4.34
CA GLY A 577 -22.39 4.75 5.49
C GLY A 577 -22.19 5.58 6.77
N PHE A 578 -21.05 6.28 6.83
CA PHE A 578 -20.63 7.27 7.82
C PHE A 578 -21.36 8.61 7.80
N ALA A 579 -22.35 8.83 6.95
CA ALA A 579 -23.04 10.11 6.85
C ALA A 579 -24.47 9.90 7.37
N GLY A 580 -24.89 10.66 8.39
CA GLY A 580 -26.22 10.50 8.98
C GLY A 580 -27.35 10.62 7.94
N PRO A 581 -28.61 10.28 8.29
CA PRO A 581 -29.73 10.27 7.36
C PRO A 581 -30.00 11.61 6.65
N ASP A 582 -29.50 12.72 7.19
CA ASP A 582 -29.63 14.08 6.63
C ASP A 582 -28.43 14.55 5.76
N SER A 583 -27.43 13.69 5.56
CA SER A 583 -26.12 14.10 5.02
C SER A 583 -26.10 14.50 3.55
N SER A 584 -26.91 13.86 2.69
CA SER A 584 -27.06 14.24 1.28
C SER A 584 -27.69 15.62 1.15
N MET A 585 -28.72 15.90 1.96
CA MET A 585 -29.34 17.23 2.04
C MET A 585 -28.38 18.27 2.62
N LEU A 586 -27.61 17.96 3.66
CA LEU A 586 -26.61 18.90 4.22
C LEU A 586 -25.49 19.21 3.21
N GLN A 587 -25.10 18.26 2.37
CA GLN A 587 -24.11 18.44 1.30
C GLN A 587 -24.62 19.32 0.15
N GLU A 588 -25.87 19.13 -0.26
CA GLU A 588 -26.56 20.03 -1.19
C GLU A 588 -26.61 21.45 -0.66
N TRP A 589 -27.01 21.61 0.60
CA TRP A 589 -27.22 22.92 1.23
C TRP A 589 -25.91 23.66 1.50
N GLN A 590 -24.78 22.92 1.50
CA GLN A 590 -23.45 23.47 1.61
C GLN A 590 -22.81 23.78 0.24
N GLY A 591 -23.50 23.58 -0.89
CA GLY A 591 -23.03 24.08 -2.19
C GLY A 591 -21.86 23.32 -2.83
N GLN A 592 -21.51 22.13 -2.33
CA GLN A 592 -20.39 21.33 -2.87
C GLN A 592 -20.69 20.68 -4.21
N SER A 593 -21.95 20.31 -4.45
CA SER A 593 -22.42 19.88 -5.76
C SER A 593 -22.20 20.96 -6.83
N HIS A 594 -22.06 22.22 -6.40
CA HIS A 594 -21.79 23.39 -7.22
C HIS A 594 -20.34 23.86 -7.14
N PHE A 595 -19.43 23.07 -6.55
CA PHE A 595 -17.99 23.32 -6.56
C PHE A 595 -17.31 22.81 -7.83
N VAL A 596 -17.94 21.89 -8.57
CA VAL A 596 -17.32 21.28 -9.77
C VAL A 596 -17.40 22.21 -10.97
N GLN A 597 -16.24 22.71 -11.42
CA GLN A 597 -16.05 23.91 -12.26
C GLN A 597 -16.43 23.74 -13.76
N TYR A 598 -17.60 23.18 -14.05
CA TYR A 598 -18.18 23.17 -15.39
C TYR A 598 -19.05 24.39 -15.61
N LEU A 599 -18.72 25.18 -16.63
CA LEU A 599 -19.41 26.44 -16.94
C LEU A 599 -20.73 26.24 -17.69
N GLN A 600 -20.90 25.08 -18.33
CA GLN A 600 -22.11 24.68 -19.05
C GLN A 600 -22.33 23.16 -18.98
N PRO A 601 -23.55 22.65 -19.19
CA PRO A 601 -23.85 21.21 -19.16
C PRO A 601 -22.96 20.34 -20.08
N LYS A 602 -22.56 20.85 -21.27
CA LYS A 602 -21.57 20.22 -22.19
C LYS A 602 -20.21 20.95 -22.23
N GLY A 603 -19.99 21.92 -21.34
CA GLY A 603 -18.80 22.78 -21.37
C GLY A 603 -17.54 22.06 -20.88
N SER A 604 -16.37 22.56 -21.30
CA SER A 604 -15.09 22.10 -20.76
C SER A 604 -14.96 22.47 -19.28
N TYR A 605 -14.26 21.62 -18.52
CA TYR A 605 -13.80 21.96 -17.18
C TYR A 605 -12.83 23.16 -17.26
N THR A 606 -12.99 24.17 -16.41
CA THR A 606 -12.07 25.30 -16.31
C THR A 606 -11.54 25.43 -14.89
N ASN A 607 -10.31 25.92 -14.73
CA ASN A 607 -9.80 26.43 -13.44
C ASN A 607 -9.68 27.97 -13.45
N ASP A 608 -10.15 28.63 -14.52
CA ASP A 608 -10.10 30.09 -14.63
C ASP A 608 -11.14 30.71 -13.67
N ILE A 609 -10.63 31.37 -12.64
CA ILE A 609 -11.46 31.92 -11.58
C ILE A 609 -12.38 33.04 -12.05
N GLY A 610 -11.94 33.85 -13.03
CA GLY A 610 -12.74 34.90 -13.61
C GLY A 610 -13.92 34.32 -14.39
N MET A 611 -13.68 33.29 -15.20
CA MET A 611 -14.74 32.57 -15.92
C MET A 611 -15.71 31.87 -14.97
N ILE A 612 -15.22 31.29 -13.87
CA ILE A 612 -16.06 30.67 -12.85
C ILE A 612 -16.97 31.71 -12.20
N ILE A 613 -16.42 32.86 -11.79
CA ILE A 613 -17.20 33.96 -11.20
C ILE A 613 -18.26 34.44 -12.19
N GLU A 614 -17.87 34.75 -13.43
CA GLU A 614 -18.78 35.32 -14.41
C GLU A 614 -19.85 34.32 -14.86
N GLN A 615 -19.47 33.15 -15.35
CA GLN A 615 -20.39 32.25 -16.05
C GLN A 615 -21.12 31.30 -15.12
N LYS A 616 -20.48 30.86 -14.04
CA LYS A 616 -21.08 29.90 -13.11
C LYS A 616 -21.83 30.57 -11.96
N PHE A 617 -21.37 31.72 -11.48
CA PHE A 617 -22.07 32.41 -10.40
C PHE A 617 -22.92 33.58 -10.91
N LEU A 618 -22.31 34.60 -11.53
CA LEU A 618 -23.01 35.87 -11.79
C LEU A 618 -23.97 35.85 -12.98
N ALA A 619 -23.69 35.08 -14.03
CA ALA A 619 -24.51 34.97 -15.24
C ALA A 619 -25.38 33.71 -15.26
N HIS A 620 -25.45 32.95 -14.16
CA HIS A 620 -26.18 31.70 -14.14
C HIS A 620 -27.70 31.92 -14.17
N HIS A 621 -28.36 31.30 -15.13
CA HIS A 621 -29.78 31.53 -15.41
C HIS A 621 -30.74 31.05 -14.31
N GLU A 622 -30.32 30.10 -13.46
CA GLU A 622 -31.13 29.60 -12.33
C GLU A 622 -31.10 30.54 -11.11
N VAL A 623 -30.08 31.38 -11.00
CA VAL A 623 -29.90 32.30 -9.86
C VAL A 623 -29.66 33.76 -10.33
N PRO A 624 -30.53 34.33 -11.17
CA PRO A 624 -30.32 35.64 -11.79
C PRO A 624 -30.15 36.80 -10.80
N LYS A 625 -30.62 36.65 -9.55
CA LYS A 625 -30.46 37.64 -8.48
C LYS A 625 -29.19 37.47 -7.63
N LEU A 626 -28.33 36.49 -7.92
CA LEU A 626 -27.17 36.18 -7.07
C LEU A 626 -26.23 37.39 -6.96
N ARG A 627 -26.01 38.12 -8.06
CA ARG A 627 -25.18 39.33 -8.07
C ARG A 627 -25.69 40.40 -7.11
N GLU A 628 -27.01 40.61 -7.10
CA GLU A 628 -27.65 41.56 -6.20
C GLU A 628 -27.46 41.13 -4.73
N LEU A 629 -27.75 39.88 -4.42
CA LEU A 629 -27.58 39.30 -3.07
C LEU A 629 -26.13 39.41 -2.58
N VAL A 630 -25.15 39.15 -3.45
CA VAL A 630 -23.72 39.28 -3.12
C VAL A 630 -23.35 40.75 -2.86
N SER A 631 -23.87 41.69 -3.65
CA SER A 631 -23.60 43.13 -3.45
C SER A 631 -24.26 43.70 -2.19
N LYS A 632 -25.40 43.14 -1.78
CA LYS A 632 -26.21 43.57 -0.64
C LYS A 632 -26.12 42.61 0.56
N TYR A 633 -25.04 41.83 0.65
CA TYR A 633 -24.88 40.80 1.68
C TYR A 633 -25.10 41.32 3.11
N LYS A 634 -24.81 42.61 3.39
CA LYS A 634 -24.98 43.21 4.72
C LYS A 634 -26.45 43.27 5.18
N THR A 635 -27.38 43.34 4.24
CA THR A 635 -28.82 43.51 4.52
C THR A 635 -29.65 42.33 4.07
N GLU A 636 -29.17 41.56 3.09
CA GLU A 636 -29.94 40.48 2.46
C GLU A 636 -29.41 39.08 2.76
N LEU A 637 -28.18 38.90 3.26
CA LEU A 637 -27.68 37.56 3.62
C LEU A 637 -28.23 37.12 4.98
N ASP A 638 -29.02 36.05 4.99
CA ASP A 638 -29.47 35.39 6.21
C ASP A 638 -28.81 34.01 6.35
N TRP A 639 -28.13 33.81 7.49
CA TRP A 639 -27.42 32.58 7.76
C TRP A 639 -28.34 31.40 8.09
N SER A 640 -29.59 31.68 8.49
CA SER A 640 -30.58 30.63 8.77
C SER A 640 -30.91 29.78 7.55
N TRP A 641 -30.73 30.33 6.34
CA TRP A 641 -30.89 29.60 5.06
C TRP A 641 -29.99 28.39 4.92
N PHE A 642 -28.79 28.43 5.51
CA PHE A 642 -27.81 27.34 5.41
C PHE A 642 -27.98 26.27 6.49
N THR A 643 -28.85 26.51 7.48
CA THR A 643 -28.99 25.68 8.70
C THR A 643 -30.26 24.82 8.74
N LYS A 644 -31.09 24.82 7.69
CA LYS A 644 -32.45 24.23 7.70
C LYS A 644 -33.46 24.91 8.61
N ALA A 645 -33.10 26.01 9.28
CA ALA A 645 -34.02 26.76 10.12
C ALA A 645 -35.08 27.51 9.29
N THR A 646 -34.71 28.05 8.13
CA THR A 646 -35.63 28.80 7.25
C THR A 646 -35.34 28.51 5.79
N THR A 647 -36.37 28.62 4.95
CA THR A 647 -36.23 28.53 3.49
C THR A 647 -35.74 29.86 2.95
N ASN A 648 -34.80 29.83 2.01
CA ASN A 648 -34.38 31.04 1.29
C ASN A 648 -35.56 31.59 0.45
N PRO A 649 -35.99 32.85 0.66
CA PRO A 649 -37.13 33.44 -0.03
C PRO A 649 -36.87 33.75 -1.51
N ASN A 650 -35.68 33.43 -2.03
CA ASN A 650 -35.39 33.44 -3.47
C ASN A 650 -35.34 32.01 -4.06
N GLY A 651 -35.44 30.97 -3.23
CA GLY A 651 -35.32 29.58 -3.64
C GLY A 651 -34.03 28.91 -3.12
N HIS A 652 -34.07 27.60 -2.95
CA HIS A 652 -32.99 26.81 -2.34
C HIS A 652 -31.68 26.84 -3.15
N LEU A 653 -31.73 26.97 -4.48
CA LEU A 653 -30.55 27.09 -5.33
C LEU A 653 -29.67 28.29 -4.93
N TYR A 654 -30.26 29.42 -4.56
CA TYR A 654 -29.49 30.59 -4.12
C TYR A 654 -28.63 30.32 -2.89
N THR A 655 -29.12 29.49 -1.96
CA THR A 655 -28.34 29.02 -0.82
C THR A 655 -27.10 28.25 -1.29
N TYR A 656 -27.24 27.40 -2.31
CA TYR A 656 -26.14 26.56 -2.80
C TYR A 656 -25.06 27.39 -3.48
N TYR A 657 -25.46 28.33 -4.35
CA TYR A 657 -24.52 29.18 -5.07
C TYR A 657 -23.82 30.19 -4.15
N LEU A 658 -24.50 30.71 -3.13
CA LEU A 658 -23.87 31.57 -2.11
C LEU A 658 -22.78 30.81 -1.36
N MET A 659 -23.08 29.63 -0.80
CA MET A 659 -22.08 28.85 -0.05
C MET A 659 -20.96 28.34 -0.95
N GLY A 660 -21.31 27.81 -2.13
CA GLY A 660 -20.35 27.34 -3.12
C GLY A 660 -19.36 28.44 -3.50
N SER A 661 -19.82 29.68 -3.71
CA SER A 661 -18.94 30.80 -4.03
C SER A 661 -17.99 31.17 -2.88
N MET A 662 -18.42 31.04 -1.61
CA MET A 662 -17.56 31.27 -0.45
C MET A 662 -16.49 30.20 -0.31
N TYR A 663 -16.81 28.94 -0.61
CA TYR A 663 -15.81 27.88 -0.67
C TYR A 663 -14.83 28.04 -1.82
N THR A 664 -15.29 28.45 -3.00
CA THR A 664 -14.42 28.75 -4.14
C THR A 664 -13.48 29.91 -3.81
N PHE A 665 -13.97 30.96 -3.16
CA PHE A 665 -13.15 32.05 -2.64
C PHE A 665 -12.08 31.57 -1.65
N LEU A 666 -12.45 30.65 -0.74
CA LEU A 666 -11.48 30.06 0.19
C LEU A 666 -10.41 29.25 -0.53
N GLU A 667 -10.76 28.50 -1.58
CA GLU A 667 -9.80 27.71 -2.36
C GLU A 667 -8.84 28.63 -3.11
N ASP A 668 -9.38 29.64 -3.78
CA ASP A 668 -8.61 30.60 -4.57
C ASP A 668 -7.62 31.41 -3.70
N GLN A 669 -8.09 31.93 -2.57
CA GLN A 669 -7.31 32.87 -1.76
C GLN A 669 -6.44 32.20 -0.69
N TYR A 670 -6.84 31.02 -0.20
CA TYR A 670 -6.18 30.35 0.94
C TYR A 670 -5.79 28.89 0.64
N GLY A 671 -6.06 28.42 -0.57
CA GLY A 671 -5.72 27.09 -1.03
C GLY A 671 -6.77 26.02 -0.71
N VAL A 672 -6.74 24.95 -1.51
CA VAL A 672 -7.69 23.83 -1.46
C VAL A 672 -7.91 23.24 -0.06
N ASN A 673 -6.85 23.15 0.75
CA ASN A 673 -6.95 22.56 2.09
C ASN A 673 -7.75 23.42 3.08
N VAL A 674 -7.73 24.75 2.92
CA VAL A 674 -8.50 25.67 3.78
C VAL A 674 -9.98 25.62 3.43
N ALA A 675 -10.31 25.69 2.12
CA ALA A 675 -11.67 25.46 1.65
C ALA A 675 -12.20 24.11 2.13
N ARG A 676 -11.35 23.09 2.05
CA ARG A 676 -11.73 21.75 2.47
C ARG A 676 -12.07 21.68 3.96
N ARG A 677 -11.23 22.25 4.82
CA ARG A 677 -11.51 22.29 6.26
C ARG A 677 -12.77 23.08 6.60
N ALA A 678 -13.06 24.16 5.88
CA ALA A 678 -14.30 24.92 6.08
C ALA A 678 -15.54 24.08 5.73
N MET A 679 -15.51 23.37 4.59
CA MET A 679 -16.56 22.41 4.21
C MET A 679 -16.76 21.34 5.29
N TYR A 680 -15.66 20.73 5.74
CA TYR A 680 -15.71 19.69 6.77
C TYR A 680 -16.35 20.20 8.07
N ARG A 681 -15.98 21.39 8.54
CA ARG A 681 -16.58 21.97 9.74
C ARG A 681 -18.07 22.22 9.59
N ASN A 682 -18.50 22.67 8.41
CA ASN A 682 -19.92 22.86 8.12
C ASN A 682 -20.70 21.54 8.09
N TYR A 683 -20.11 20.42 7.69
CA TYR A 683 -20.76 19.11 7.89
C TYR A 683 -20.96 18.75 9.34
N MET A 684 -19.98 19.06 10.17
CA MET A 684 -19.99 18.67 11.57
C MET A 684 -20.99 19.50 12.36
N ASP A 685 -21.03 20.81 12.10
CA ASP A 685 -21.94 21.73 12.75
C ASP A 685 -22.18 22.95 11.86
N VAL A 686 -23.25 22.89 11.06
CA VAL A 686 -23.65 24.00 10.20
C VAL A 686 -24.24 25.16 11.00
N SER A 687 -24.66 24.97 12.26
CA SER A 687 -25.19 26.07 13.08
C SER A 687 -24.12 27.14 13.38
N ASN A 688 -22.83 26.76 13.29
CA ASN A 688 -21.68 27.63 13.49
C ASN A 688 -21.02 28.10 12.18
N ILE A 689 -21.78 28.11 11.07
CA ILE A 689 -21.27 28.32 9.71
C ILE A 689 -20.42 29.57 9.51
N GLN A 690 -20.78 30.67 10.18
CA GLN A 690 -20.04 31.93 10.15
C GLN A 690 -18.59 31.75 10.60
N ASN A 691 -18.38 31.07 11.73
CA ASN A 691 -17.05 30.85 12.29
C ASN A 691 -16.29 29.77 11.50
N ASN A 692 -17.01 28.74 11.04
CA ASN A 692 -16.42 27.65 10.27
C ASN A 692 -15.74 28.13 8.98
N LEU A 693 -16.32 29.14 8.32
CA LEU A 693 -15.76 29.74 7.11
C LEU A 693 -14.47 30.53 7.39
N ILE A 694 -14.46 31.33 8.46
CA ILE A 694 -13.38 32.30 8.69
C ILE A 694 -12.22 31.76 9.53
N GLN A 695 -12.38 30.62 10.20
CA GLN A 695 -11.48 30.11 11.24
C GLN A 695 -9.99 30.12 10.88
N GLU A 696 -9.64 29.91 9.61
CA GLU A 696 -8.26 29.81 9.13
C GLU A 696 -7.83 30.95 8.21
N THR A 697 -8.69 31.93 8.01
CA THR A 697 -8.40 33.09 7.16
C THR A 697 -7.66 34.20 7.92
N GLY A 698 -7.75 34.18 9.27
CA GLY A 698 -7.29 35.28 10.12
C GLY A 698 -8.18 36.54 10.04
N LEU A 699 -9.32 36.47 9.34
CA LEU A 699 -10.26 37.58 9.15
C LEU A 699 -11.41 37.54 10.16
N SER A 700 -11.98 38.71 10.45
CA SER A 700 -13.32 38.79 11.03
C SER A 700 -14.37 38.42 9.99
N LEU A 701 -15.58 38.04 10.43
CA LEU A 701 -16.69 37.72 9.52
C LEU A 701 -16.97 38.85 8.53
N ASN A 702 -17.01 40.10 9.02
CA ASN A 702 -17.25 41.27 8.16
C ASN A 702 -16.13 41.45 7.12
N ALA A 703 -14.87 41.30 7.52
CA ALA A 703 -13.74 41.42 6.60
C ALA A 703 -13.70 40.28 5.57
N PHE A 704 -14.08 39.07 5.97
CA PHE A 704 -14.25 37.93 5.07
C PHE A 704 -15.33 38.20 4.04
N LEU A 705 -16.53 38.59 4.46
CA LEU A 705 -17.66 38.87 3.57
C LEU A 705 -17.38 40.03 2.63
N GLU A 706 -16.70 41.08 3.09
CA GLU A 706 -16.28 42.20 2.25
C GLU A 706 -15.30 41.77 1.16
N LYS A 707 -14.31 40.94 1.50
CA LYS A 707 -13.35 40.40 0.53
C LYS A 707 -13.98 39.42 -0.44
N TRP A 708 -14.83 38.51 0.05
CA TRP A 708 -15.58 37.57 -0.79
C TRP A 708 -16.51 38.31 -1.76
N SER A 709 -17.30 39.27 -1.27
CA SER A 709 -18.19 40.07 -2.10
C SER A 709 -17.41 40.89 -3.14
N SER A 710 -16.30 41.52 -2.73
CA SER A 710 -15.43 42.25 -3.65
C SER A 710 -14.83 41.34 -4.71
N TRP A 711 -14.32 40.16 -4.31
CA TRP A 711 -13.76 39.16 -5.22
C TRP A 711 -14.80 38.66 -6.22
N MET A 712 -16.01 38.34 -5.77
CA MET A 712 -17.13 37.96 -6.64
C MET A 712 -17.50 39.06 -7.63
N LEU A 713 -17.34 40.34 -7.26
CA LEU A 713 -17.73 41.49 -8.08
C LEU A 713 -16.57 42.09 -8.90
N GLN A 714 -15.34 41.59 -8.74
CA GLN A 714 -14.11 42.14 -9.35
C GLN A 714 -13.86 41.68 -10.81
N ALA A 715 -14.71 40.82 -11.38
CA ALA A 715 -14.54 40.22 -12.72
C ALA A 715 -14.71 41.20 -13.91
N GLU A 716 -14.23 42.45 -13.79
CA GLU A 716 -14.13 43.42 -14.90
C GLU A 716 -12.70 43.86 -15.22
N ALA A 717 -11.67 43.45 -14.46
CA ALA A 717 -10.32 43.96 -14.73
C ALA A 717 -9.58 43.30 -15.92
N SER A 718 -10.15 42.30 -16.61
CA SER A 718 -9.44 41.59 -17.68
C SER A 718 -10.26 41.14 -18.91
N SER A 719 -11.43 41.70 -19.18
CA SER A 719 -12.19 41.37 -20.41
C SER A 719 -12.34 42.58 -21.34
N SER A 720 -11.32 42.83 -22.16
CA SER A 720 -11.50 43.50 -23.45
C SER A 720 -11.16 42.53 -24.57
N THR A 721 -12.16 41.84 -25.13
CA THR A 721 -12.49 41.77 -26.57
C THR A 721 -13.32 40.53 -26.94
N ALA A 722 -14.37 40.80 -27.74
CA ALA A 722 -15.13 39.90 -28.62
C ALA A 722 -16.02 38.83 -27.94
N GLY A 723 -17.30 38.66 -28.26
CA GLY A 723 -18.15 39.24 -29.29
C GLY A 723 -19.54 38.60 -29.20
N SER A 724 -20.57 39.37 -29.56
CA SER A 724 -21.98 39.03 -29.52
C SER A 724 -22.38 37.75 -30.27
N ALA A 725 -23.32 36.96 -29.73
CA ALA A 725 -24.63 36.67 -30.36
C ALA A 725 -25.52 35.76 -29.48
N ILE A 726 -26.82 36.09 -29.48
CA ILE A 726 -27.92 35.61 -28.64
C ILE A 726 -28.60 34.36 -29.26
N ARG A 727 -29.15 33.45 -28.42
CA ARG A 727 -30.49 32.84 -28.58
C ARG A 727 -30.94 32.03 -27.33
N LYS A 728 -31.96 32.55 -26.63
CA LYS A 728 -33.04 31.77 -25.95
C LYS A 728 -34.16 31.54 -27.00
N PRO A 729 -35.06 30.54 -26.92
CA PRO A 729 -35.81 30.06 -25.74
C PRO A 729 -35.87 28.50 -25.65
N ASP A 730 -36.24 27.84 -24.54
CA ASP A 730 -37.60 27.72 -24.01
C ASP A 730 -37.62 27.39 -22.51
N ASN A 731 -38.71 27.83 -21.89
CA ASN A 731 -39.10 27.64 -20.50
C ASN A 731 -39.01 26.17 -20.05
N ASN A 732 -38.50 25.97 -18.82
CA ASN A 732 -39.27 25.33 -17.75
C ASN A 732 -38.87 26.02 -16.44
N GLY A 733 -39.77 26.90 -16.00
CA GLY A 733 -39.62 27.68 -14.78
C GLY A 733 -39.61 26.79 -13.55
N PHE A 734 -38.71 27.11 -12.63
CA PHE A 734 -38.78 26.66 -11.25
C PHE A 734 -39.20 27.86 -10.40
N ASP A 735 -40.50 27.94 -10.11
CA ASP A 735 -41.08 28.85 -9.13
C ASP A 735 -42.02 28.06 -8.19
N TYR A 736 -41.66 28.09 -6.91
CA TYR A 736 -42.32 27.73 -5.64
C TYR A 736 -43.18 26.45 -5.45
N MET A 737 -42.71 25.63 -4.50
CA MET A 737 -43.30 25.26 -3.19
C MET A 737 -44.84 25.20 -2.97
N LEU A 738 -45.23 24.27 -2.06
CA LEU A 738 -46.53 24.03 -1.35
C LEU A 738 -47.38 22.88 -1.96
N LEU A 739 -47.68 21.73 -1.31
CA LEU A 739 -48.16 21.37 0.05
C LEU A 739 -47.77 19.89 0.33
N TYR A 740 -47.41 19.43 1.54
CA TYR A 740 -48.25 19.43 2.74
C TYR A 740 -47.50 19.54 4.07
N THR A 741 -48.19 20.23 4.96
CA THR A 741 -47.95 20.53 6.38
C THR A 741 -48.46 19.43 7.34
N ASN A 742 -47.66 19.20 8.39
CA ASN A 742 -47.84 18.65 9.76
C ASN A 742 -49.25 18.24 10.28
N PRO A 743 -49.39 17.18 11.12
CA PRO A 743 -49.32 17.41 12.56
C PRO A 743 -48.69 16.28 13.41
N GLU A 744 -48.09 16.67 14.53
CA GLU A 744 -47.71 15.85 15.70
C GLU A 744 -46.63 14.77 15.49
N ARG A 745 -45.38 15.16 15.71
CA ARG A 745 -44.51 14.34 16.56
C ARG A 745 -44.03 15.18 17.74
N LYS A 746 -44.49 14.75 18.90
CA LYS A 746 -44.11 15.26 20.21
C LYS A 746 -42.60 15.41 20.31
N GLU A 747 -42.21 16.52 20.90
CA GLU A 747 -40.89 16.80 21.42
C GLU A 747 -40.28 15.54 22.05
N GLU A 748 -39.31 14.94 21.38
CA GLU A 748 -38.27 14.19 22.08
C GLU A 748 -36.99 15.00 21.92
N ALA A 749 -36.81 15.85 22.94
CA ALA A 749 -35.59 16.52 23.36
C ALA A 749 -34.48 16.64 22.29
N ALA A 750 -34.33 17.86 21.76
CA ALA A 750 -33.01 18.34 21.39
C ALA A 750 -32.03 18.07 22.55
N ALA A 751 -31.00 17.27 22.29
CA ALA A 751 -29.90 17.03 23.22
C ALA A 751 -28.60 17.52 22.57
N PRO A 752 -27.67 18.08 23.36
CA PRO A 752 -27.15 19.41 23.06
C PRO A 752 -25.78 19.38 22.37
N ASN A 753 -25.46 20.49 21.70
CA ASN A 753 -24.09 21.01 21.64
C ASN A 753 -23.49 20.97 23.06
N GLN A 754 -22.75 19.91 23.38
CA GLN A 754 -21.96 19.85 24.61
C GLN A 754 -20.52 20.14 24.25
N GLU A 755 -20.23 21.43 24.10
CA GLU A 755 -18.90 21.91 24.40
C GLU A 755 -18.46 21.37 25.77
N SER A 756 -17.19 20.96 25.86
CA SER A 756 -16.56 20.47 27.09
C SER A 756 -16.34 21.58 28.12
N SER A 757 -17.33 22.45 28.33
CA SER A 757 -17.20 23.66 29.14
C SER A 757 -16.89 23.40 30.62
N ASN A 758 -16.87 22.14 31.11
CA ASN A 758 -16.47 21.83 32.50
C ASN A 758 -16.03 20.38 32.81
N ALA A 759 -15.41 19.62 31.89
CA ALA A 759 -15.08 18.20 32.12
C ALA A 759 -13.58 17.92 32.32
N GLY A 760 -12.95 18.56 33.30
CA GLY A 760 -11.56 18.30 33.69
C GLY A 760 -11.41 18.24 35.20
N LYS A 761 -12.11 17.31 35.88
CA LYS A 761 -11.93 17.11 37.32
C LYS A 761 -11.24 15.79 37.59
N THR A 762 -10.01 15.93 38.09
CA THR A 762 -9.15 14.96 38.78
C THR A 762 -8.06 14.33 37.91
N ILE A 763 -6.84 14.83 38.05
CA ILE A 763 -5.61 14.10 37.76
C ILE A 763 -5.33 13.23 38.98
N THR A 764 -5.46 11.92 38.84
CA THR A 764 -4.96 10.96 39.83
C THR A 764 -4.10 9.97 39.07
N ASN A 765 -2.82 9.83 39.44
CA ASN A 765 -1.88 8.85 38.87
C ASN A 765 -1.75 8.88 37.33
N GLY A 766 -1.67 10.06 36.71
CA GLY A 766 -1.42 10.18 35.25
C GLY A 766 -2.61 9.87 34.34
N THR A 767 -3.83 9.83 34.89
CA THR A 767 -5.09 9.70 34.14
C THR A 767 -5.84 11.03 34.11
N VAL A 768 -6.38 11.43 32.96
CA VAL A 768 -7.47 12.43 32.86
C VAL A 768 -8.74 11.68 32.51
N ARG A 769 -9.72 11.80 33.41
CA ARG A 769 -11.06 11.31 33.19
C ARG A 769 -11.89 12.42 32.57
N TYR A 770 -12.31 12.22 31.33
CA TYR A 770 -13.37 13.04 30.74
C TYR A 770 -14.69 12.39 31.09
N SER A 771 -15.49 13.10 31.89
CA SER A 771 -16.91 12.80 31.99
C SER A 771 -17.58 13.31 30.72
N LEU A 772 -17.42 12.55 29.65
CA LEU A 772 -18.10 12.81 28.39
C LEU A 772 -19.51 12.24 28.49
N ARG A 773 -20.53 13.10 28.47
CA ARG A 773 -21.94 12.69 28.40
C ARG A 773 -22.39 12.79 26.94
N VAL A 774 -21.99 11.82 26.12
CA VAL A 774 -22.66 11.60 24.82
C VAL A 774 -23.81 10.65 25.10
N THR A 775 -25.03 11.09 24.83
CA THR A 775 -26.23 10.25 24.95
C THR A 775 -27.10 10.51 23.73
N SER A 776 -27.24 9.49 22.91
CA SER A 776 -28.18 9.42 21.79
C SER A 776 -29.19 8.31 22.03
N LYS A 777 -30.10 8.12 21.07
CA LYS A 777 -31.24 7.18 21.16
C LYS A 777 -30.81 5.75 21.51
N ASP A 778 -29.65 5.32 21.03
CA ASP A 778 -29.17 3.94 21.15
C ASP A 778 -27.69 3.85 21.57
N LEU A 779 -27.06 4.96 21.96
CA LEU A 779 -25.72 4.99 22.54
C LEU A 779 -25.62 5.97 23.70
N LYS A 780 -25.08 5.50 24.82
CA LYS A 780 -24.70 6.32 25.96
C LYS A 780 -23.23 6.10 26.29
N ILE A 781 -22.39 7.11 26.05
CA ILE A 781 -21.03 7.15 26.58
C ILE A 781 -21.08 7.67 28.01
N THR A 782 -20.55 6.86 28.93
CA THR A 782 -20.55 7.16 30.37
C THR A 782 -19.23 7.78 30.82
N SER A 783 -18.12 7.47 30.14
CA SER A 783 -16.83 8.12 30.35
C SER A 783 -15.90 7.91 29.17
N LEU A 784 -15.00 8.87 28.96
CA LEU A 784 -13.86 8.77 28.08
C LEU A 784 -12.61 9.06 28.91
N ASN A 785 -11.71 8.10 29.06
CA ASN A 785 -10.54 8.24 29.91
C ASN A 785 -9.28 8.14 29.06
N LEU A 786 -8.43 9.15 29.12
CA LEU A 786 -7.13 9.15 28.46
C LEU A 786 -6.04 8.82 29.48
N TYR A 787 -5.15 7.89 29.11
CA TYR A 787 -4.05 7.43 29.93
C TYR A 787 -2.75 7.49 29.13
N LYS A 788 -1.65 7.93 29.74
CA LYS A 788 -0.31 7.70 29.20
C LYS A 788 0.07 6.23 29.43
N THR A 789 0.64 5.58 28.42
CA THR A 789 1.19 4.23 28.54
C THR A 789 2.70 4.27 28.30
N LYS A 790 3.42 3.18 28.57
CA LYS A 790 4.87 3.09 28.33
C LYS A 790 5.23 3.37 26.86
N ASP A 791 4.35 2.99 25.94
CA ASP A 791 4.59 2.99 24.49
C ASP A 791 3.65 3.96 23.73
N GLY A 792 2.99 4.89 24.44
CA GLY A 792 2.11 5.92 23.86
C GLY A 792 0.99 6.36 24.79
N ALA A 793 -0.26 6.20 24.38
CA ALA A 793 -1.45 6.53 25.17
C ALA A 793 -2.60 5.56 24.89
N SER A 794 -3.63 5.60 25.72
CA SER A 794 -4.84 4.79 25.55
C SER A 794 -6.06 5.62 25.86
N ILE A 795 -7.09 5.50 25.04
CA ILE A 795 -8.41 6.09 25.23
C ILE A 795 -9.38 4.96 25.56
N GLU A 796 -9.86 4.92 26.79
CA GLU A 796 -10.90 3.99 27.24
C GLU A 796 -12.26 4.70 27.17
N ILE A 797 -13.22 4.07 26.52
CA ILE A 797 -14.57 4.61 26.30
C ILE A 797 -15.54 3.62 26.94
N ALA A 798 -16.16 4.01 28.06
CA ALA A 798 -17.19 3.21 28.70
C ALA A 798 -18.56 3.59 28.13
N TYR A 799 -19.35 2.59 27.72
CA TYR A 799 -20.59 2.80 27.00
C TYR A 799 -21.73 1.86 27.42
N GLU A 800 -22.94 2.24 27.05
CA GLU A 800 -24.14 1.41 26.95
C GLU A 800 -24.72 1.64 25.55
N SER A 801 -24.83 0.60 24.74
CA SER A 801 -25.29 0.70 23.34
C SER A 801 -26.36 -0.34 23.07
N ASN A 802 -27.37 -0.02 22.26
CA ASN A 802 -28.35 -1.02 21.82
C ASN A 802 -27.92 -1.74 20.53
N ALA A 803 -26.85 -1.27 19.87
CA ALA A 803 -26.32 -1.82 18.62
C ALA A 803 -24.79 -1.96 18.64
N ASN A 804 -24.26 -2.77 17.72
CA ASN A 804 -22.82 -2.82 17.47
C ASN A 804 -22.39 -1.57 16.68
N ARG A 805 -21.30 -0.91 17.09
CA ARG A 805 -20.82 0.35 16.49
C ARG A 805 -19.30 0.35 16.36
N PHE A 806 -18.78 1.09 15.39
CA PHE A 806 -17.33 1.33 15.26
C PHE A 806 -16.87 2.47 16.15
N ILE A 807 -15.55 2.59 16.32
CA ILE A 807 -14.92 3.82 16.79
C ILE A 807 -13.91 4.32 15.75
N SER A 808 -13.96 5.61 15.42
CA SER A 808 -12.99 6.27 14.56
C SER A 808 -12.34 7.44 15.30
N LEU A 809 -11.02 7.52 15.31
CA LEU A 809 -10.24 8.65 15.81
C LEU A 809 -9.52 9.29 14.63
N PHE A 810 -9.72 10.58 14.39
CA PHE A 810 -9.01 11.25 13.32
C PHE A 810 -8.81 12.73 13.60
N ASN A 811 -7.90 13.36 12.86
CA ASN A 811 -7.84 14.82 12.84
C ASN A 811 -8.71 15.39 11.72
N PRO A 812 -9.46 16.46 12.00
CA PRO A 812 -10.07 17.25 10.95
C PRO A 812 -9.00 17.76 9.95
N PRO A 813 -9.29 17.80 8.63
CA PRO A 813 -10.53 17.39 7.98
C PRO A 813 -10.53 15.95 7.43
N ASP A 814 -9.37 15.37 7.16
CA ASP A 814 -9.25 14.11 6.37
C ASP A 814 -8.68 12.93 7.18
N GLY A 815 -8.23 13.19 8.42
CA GLY A 815 -7.34 12.30 9.14
C GLY A 815 -5.95 12.20 8.51
N ASP A 816 -5.51 13.23 7.76
CA ASP A 816 -4.24 13.29 7.03
C ASP A 816 -3.01 13.17 7.94
N LYS A 817 -3.16 13.54 9.21
CA LYS A 817 -2.11 13.40 10.22
C LYS A 817 -2.36 12.17 11.10
N ILE A 818 -3.62 11.89 11.45
CA ILE A 818 -4.03 10.72 12.22
C ILE A 818 -5.42 10.25 11.79
N LYS A 819 -5.53 8.93 11.52
CA LYS A 819 -6.79 8.25 11.21
C LYS A 819 -6.74 6.81 11.72
N LEU A 820 -7.43 6.53 12.81
CA LEU A 820 -7.56 5.20 13.41
C LEU A 820 -9.02 4.78 13.35
N PHE A 821 -9.25 3.55 12.92
CA PHE A 821 -10.58 2.98 12.82
C PHE A 821 -10.61 1.63 13.52
N LYS A 822 -11.66 1.38 14.29
CA LYS A 822 -11.90 0.13 14.97
C LYS A 822 -13.35 -0.30 14.72
N ALA A 823 -13.53 -1.20 13.75
CA ALA A 823 -14.81 -1.85 13.51
C ALA A 823 -15.28 -2.58 14.77
N ASN A 824 -16.60 -2.59 15.01
CA ASN A 824 -17.23 -3.33 16.12
C ASN A 824 -16.59 -3.06 17.50
N ALA A 825 -16.07 -1.84 17.72
CA ALA A 825 -15.43 -1.46 18.97
C ALA A 825 -16.43 -1.36 20.13
N ILE A 826 -17.68 -1.09 19.81
CA ILE A 826 -18.81 -1.01 20.73
C ILE A 826 -19.74 -2.17 20.37
N ALA A 827 -20.01 -3.06 21.33
CA ALA A 827 -20.99 -4.12 21.20
C ALA A 827 -22.34 -3.68 21.79
N SER A 828 -23.43 -4.30 21.38
CA SER A 828 -24.72 -4.15 22.05
C SER A 828 -24.61 -4.58 23.53
N GLY A 829 -25.20 -3.80 24.43
CA GLY A 829 -25.08 -3.91 25.88
C GLY A 829 -24.16 -2.86 26.52
N LYS A 830 -23.81 -3.09 27.79
CA LYS A 830 -22.85 -2.27 28.54
C LYS A 830 -21.44 -2.80 28.36
N GLY A 831 -20.47 -1.92 28.08
CA GLY A 831 -19.11 -2.34 27.82
C GLY A 831 -18.08 -1.22 27.89
N LYS A 832 -16.85 -1.58 27.52
CA LYS A 832 -15.71 -0.67 27.40
C LYS A 832 -14.99 -0.91 26.08
N ALA A 833 -14.76 0.15 25.32
CA ALA A 833 -13.91 0.14 24.14
C ALA A 833 -12.57 0.78 24.46
N ILE A 834 -11.51 0.30 23.80
CA ILE A 834 -10.16 0.82 23.96
C ILE A 834 -9.59 1.18 22.59
N VAL A 835 -9.19 2.44 22.42
CA VAL A 835 -8.39 2.95 21.29
C VAL A 835 -6.97 3.19 21.82
N LYS A 836 -6.00 2.43 21.31
CA LYS A 836 -4.59 2.62 21.70
C LYS A 836 -3.92 3.57 20.72
N LEU A 837 -3.11 4.46 21.26
CA LEU A 837 -2.27 5.40 20.51
C LEU A 837 -0.81 5.01 20.72
N ASN A 838 -0.02 4.87 19.66
CA ASN A 838 1.42 4.69 19.79
C ASN A 838 2.15 6.03 19.91
N ASN A 839 3.47 5.99 20.11
CA ASN A 839 4.30 7.19 20.27
C ASN A 839 4.28 8.14 19.06
N ALA A 840 4.18 7.64 17.82
CA ALA A 840 4.08 8.46 16.62
C ALA A 840 2.72 9.17 16.57
N GLU A 841 1.63 8.45 16.81
CA GLU A 841 0.27 9.01 16.90
C GLU A 841 0.15 10.02 18.05
N VAL A 842 0.73 9.74 19.22
CA VAL A 842 0.79 10.70 20.32
C VAL A 842 1.56 11.95 19.91
N LYS A 843 2.71 11.81 19.25
CA LYS A 843 3.48 12.95 18.72
C LYS A 843 2.67 13.76 17.71
N THR A 844 1.90 13.08 16.86
CA THR A 844 1.00 13.73 15.90
C THR A 844 -0.12 14.48 16.62
N ILE A 845 -0.86 13.83 17.52
CA ILE A 845 -1.95 14.42 18.29
C ILE A 845 -1.47 15.63 19.08
N ARG A 846 -0.26 15.61 19.64
CA ARG A 846 0.32 16.78 20.34
C ARG A 846 0.43 18.03 19.48
N ASN A 847 0.56 17.87 18.16
CA ASN A 847 0.69 18.98 17.21
C ASN A 847 -0.63 19.33 16.53
N LEU A 848 -1.72 18.66 16.89
CA LEU A 848 -3.05 18.93 16.36
C LEU A 848 -3.77 19.94 17.26
N PRO A 849 -4.64 20.79 16.70
CA PRO A 849 -5.48 21.68 17.51
C PRO A 849 -6.60 20.92 18.22
N MET A 850 -7.05 19.81 17.64
CA MET A 850 -8.09 18.92 18.17
C MET A 850 -8.05 17.55 17.49
N ILE A 851 -8.72 16.58 18.11
CA ILE A 851 -8.99 15.26 17.55
C ILE A 851 -10.49 14.99 17.66
N THR A 852 -11.01 14.19 16.73
CA THR A 852 -12.40 13.76 16.69
C THR A 852 -12.46 12.26 17.00
N LEU A 853 -13.29 11.87 17.96
CA LEU A 853 -13.68 10.50 18.22
C LEU A 853 -15.13 10.30 17.79
N ARG A 854 -15.39 9.33 16.93
CA ARG A 854 -16.72 8.99 16.46
C ARG A 854 -17.11 7.59 16.93
N PHE A 855 -18.38 7.39 17.28
CA PHE A 855 -18.89 6.18 17.92
C PHE A 855 -20.03 5.53 17.09
N GLY A 856 -19.75 5.20 15.84
CA GLY A 856 -20.72 4.62 14.91
C GLY A 856 -21.34 5.64 13.96
N GLU A 857 -22.48 5.26 13.38
CA GLU A 857 -23.22 6.11 12.44
C GLU A 857 -23.96 7.26 13.13
N GLY A 858 -24.34 8.29 12.37
CA GLY A 858 -25.04 9.47 12.89
C GLY A 858 -24.12 10.50 13.56
N GLU A 859 -24.69 11.33 14.43
CA GLU A 859 -24.03 12.49 15.08
C GLU A 859 -23.29 12.13 16.39
N ASP A 860 -23.02 10.84 16.62
CA ASP A 860 -22.37 10.36 17.83
C ASP A 860 -20.85 10.54 17.76
N TYR A 861 -20.37 11.73 18.08
CA TYR A 861 -18.95 12.05 18.15
C TYR A 861 -18.57 12.90 19.37
N ALA A 862 -17.26 13.01 19.62
CA ALA A 862 -16.68 13.83 20.66
C ALA A 862 -15.41 14.52 20.13
N PHE A 863 -15.34 15.83 20.34
CA PHE A 863 -14.11 16.58 20.10
C PHE A 863 -13.29 16.64 21.38
N VAL A 864 -12.00 16.34 21.25
CA VAL A 864 -11.04 16.56 22.34
C VAL A 864 -10.07 17.64 21.87
N ARG A 865 -10.08 18.80 22.54
CA ARG A 865 -9.19 19.92 22.21
C ARG A 865 -7.77 19.65 22.70
N SER A 866 -6.78 20.26 22.05
CA SER A 866 -5.37 20.09 22.43
C SER A 866 -5.06 20.48 23.86
N ALA A 867 -5.69 21.55 24.36
CA ALA A 867 -5.57 21.98 25.75
C ALA A 867 -5.93 20.89 26.77
N ASP A 868 -6.74 19.91 26.39
CA ASP A 868 -7.22 18.85 27.24
C ASP A 868 -6.27 17.65 27.24
N TYR A 869 -5.97 17.08 26.06
CA TYR A 869 -5.09 15.91 25.99
C TYR A 869 -3.60 16.25 26.21
N LEU A 870 -3.15 17.48 25.95
CA LEU A 870 -1.76 17.89 26.21
C LEU A 870 -1.41 17.89 27.71
N LYS A 871 -2.40 17.96 28.61
CA LYS A 871 -2.16 17.86 30.07
C LYS A 871 -1.55 16.52 30.47
N ILE A 872 -1.80 15.45 29.71
CA ILE A 872 -1.21 14.11 29.90
C ILE A 872 -0.07 13.85 28.93
N LEU A 873 -0.26 14.21 27.67
CA LEU A 873 0.63 13.81 26.58
C LEU A 873 1.92 14.65 26.51
N LYS A 874 2.12 15.60 27.44
CA LYS A 874 3.37 16.36 27.57
C LYS A 874 4.57 15.46 27.83
#